data_AF-A0A972IQ55-F1
#
_entry.id   AF-A0A972IQ55-F1
#
_cell.length_a   1.000
_cell.length_b   1.000
_cell.length_c   1.000
_cell.angle_alpha   90.00
_cell.angle_beta   90.00
_cell.angle_gamma   90.00
#
_symmetry.space_group_name_H-M   'P 1'
#
loop_
_entity.id
_entity.type
_entity.pdbx_description
1 polymer ?
#
loop_
_entity_poly.entity_id
_entity_poly.type
_entity_poly.pdbx_seq_one_letter_code
_entity_poly.pdbx_strand_id
1 'polypeptide(L)'
;MTKNDFYWKRKLGAFFHDPVFKAFDVKGHEIVASKFLKSLSEKDIGVEMQKTGDAPASAMDRLLLPYELKKKDDGRIIVDGSELTEFLHPLSGNRLDIKKTVYDRYRNDAKFLSEELTKWVESIVDKYPDNPEKLFHHLWWKLPNKVPMIDFLPADTRVPYHSIIDHLDMTSALEGCKIGTQVKPSFLQVAIGPIQKFIAAARKTRDLWMGSYLLSYLTFQGIRTIGETYGFDHIIFPNMRHQTLLKDWLRNNKIDVDDHPQDLPRDIASLPNRFLAVIPKDKAQETAEAVRQAIETEWDSLARTVADKLKVSNEQMKYWTMQTDLFPEFYYAIQEWESPLDFKKTFNAFFSDSSELDAFYEELGKISKLQSYSVNEGSFYPFFYELTRRKLEAVKATTAFGGYVDDRLTNGDELSGEVKAILENYQPSGKHSTAEKPERLGAVNLIKREISEIQEDFPNKKTPSTTEIAIRNLEEQKRKKWLELLREDQPLQKLPTPYYAILVMDGDKMGEWMSGKRAPELNCRLHQKAKDAMEKLEKEGAFSLTKLKKAAITPSYHRAISRTLDHFSRFVKPVVEDKYNGLLIYAGGDDVLAFLPARTVFNCANDLRKIYSGIGKVELTIDANGKNSEEYLFDQELCFKKENEKWFPLFPMMGVKATMSAGIALLNHKFPLSDALDIAREAEKSAKRGRLKQVSPLSEFEQKESVEDKSESRDSFSITVVRHSGQQTKIVSKWDRNQTDLLSQAQEFWALLKQTKVSKKLVYVFLEDIDSDEFSTREWIDRYIPYLIDRRGSLSKANKEIVVGKFREVLNRLAAEGDESRTRKIYKDFFLLLSMGEFAQREVEKP
;
A
#
# COMPACT_ATOMS: atom_id res chain seq x y z
N MET A 1 -42.04 -3.35 8.00
CA MET A 1 -40.70 -2.88 7.61
C MET A 1 -40.22 -1.86 8.64
N THR A 2 -39.02 -2.05 9.15
CA THR A 2 -38.38 -1.12 10.10
C THR A 2 -37.83 0.10 9.35
N LYS A 3 -37.52 1.19 10.07
CA LYS A 3 -36.81 2.34 9.47
C LYS A 3 -35.45 1.95 8.86
N ASN A 4 -34.80 0.92 9.42
CA ASN A 4 -33.54 0.39 8.92
C ASN A 4 -33.72 -0.31 7.55
N ASP A 5 -34.81 -1.04 7.35
CA ASP A 5 -35.07 -1.72 6.08
C ASP A 5 -35.20 -0.72 4.91
N PHE A 6 -35.87 0.40 5.15
CA PHE A 6 -36.02 1.46 4.14
C PHE A 6 -34.68 2.09 3.76
N TYR A 7 -33.80 2.28 4.74
CA TYR A 7 -32.45 2.79 4.51
C TYR A 7 -31.66 1.91 3.54
N TRP A 8 -31.59 0.60 3.81
CA TRP A 8 -30.84 -0.34 2.96
C TRP A 8 -31.47 -0.55 1.58
N LYS A 9 -32.80 -0.54 1.47
CA LYS A 9 -33.49 -0.58 0.17
C LYS A 9 -33.17 0.65 -0.67
N ARG A 10 -33.17 1.84 -0.06
CA ARG A 10 -32.78 3.08 -0.72
C ARG A 10 -31.34 3.00 -1.25
N LYS A 11 -30.43 2.46 -0.45
CA LYS A 11 -29.03 2.24 -0.84
C LYS A 11 -28.86 1.23 -1.97
N LEU A 12 -29.60 0.12 -1.97
CA LEU A 12 -29.65 -0.83 -3.08
C LEU A 12 -30.11 -0.14 -4.38
N GLY A 13 -31.16 0.68 -4.29
CA GLY A 13 -31.68 1.48 -5.40
C GLY A 13 -30.68 2.49 -5.96
N ALA A 14 -29.81 3.04 -5.12
CA ALA A 14 -28.71 3.91 -5.54
C ALA A 14 -27.50 3.13 -6.07
N PHE A 15 -27.16 1.98 -5.48
CA PHE A 15 -26.01 1.17 -5.88
C PHE A 15 -26.19 0.56 -7.28
N PHE A 16 -27.42 0.31 -7.72
CA PHE A 16 -27.75 -0.21 -9.04
C PHE A 16 -28.51 0.79 -9.92
N HIS A 17 -28.43 2.09 -9.63
CA HIS A 17 -29.08 3.13 -10.45
C HIS A 17 -28.54 3.15 -11.89
N ASP A 18 -27.26 2.80 -12.05
CA ASP A 18 -26.56 2.64 -13.33
C ASP A 18 -26.10 1.18 -13.48
N PRO A 19 -26.21 0.57 -14.68
CA PRO A 19 -25.69 -0.78 -14.89
C PRO A 19 -24.17 -0.75 -15.12
N VAL A 20 -23.51 -1.83 -14.71
CA VAL A 20 -22.04 -1.99 -14.81
C VAL A 20 -21.52 -1.79 -16.24
N PHE A 21 -22.28 -2.20 -17.25
CA PHE A 21 -21.88 -2.13 -18.66
C PHE A 21 -22.36 -0.85 -19.37
N LYS A 22 -22.78 0.18 -18.64
CA LYS A 22 -23.32 1.45 -19.18
C LYS A 22 -22.46 2.06 -20.29
N ALA A 23 -21.14 2.02 -20.16
CA ALA A 23 -20.20 2.53 -21.16
C ALA A 23 -20.36 1.89 -22.55
N PHE A 24 -20.90 0.67 -22.63
CA PHE A 24 -21.04 -0.11 -23.85
C PHE A 24 -22.50 -0.30 -24.31
N ASP A 25 -23.50 0.08 -23.50
CA ASP A 25 -24.92 0.08 -23.86
C ASP A 25 -25.64 1.40 -23.48
N VAL A 26 -25.21 2.51 -24.09
CA VAL A 26 -25.70 3.85 -23.75
C VAL A 26 -27.19 4.06 -24.08
N LYS A 27 -27.79 3.27 -25.00
CA LYS A 27 -29.22 3.42 -25.38
C LYS A 27 -30.17 2.54 -24.56
N GLY A 28 -29.70 1.39 -24.06
CA GLY A 28 -30.51 0.43 -23.28
C GLY A 28 -30.33 0.50 -21.76
N HIS A 29 -29.28 1.18 -21.27
CA HIS A 29 -28.87 1.07 -19.86
C HIS A 29 -29.95 1.45 -18.83
N GLU A 30 -30.71 2.52 -19.03
CA GLU A 30 -31.77 2.89 -18.08
C GLU A 30 -32.93 1.89 -18.08
N ILE A 31 -33.21 1.25 -19.22
CA ILE A 31 -34.23 0.19 -19.31
C ILE A 31 -33.73 -1.08 -18.62
N VAL A 32 -32.44 -1.41 -18.74
CA VAL A 32 -31.81 -2.55 -18.06
C VAL A 32 -31.80 -2.32 -16.54
N ALA A 33 -31.35 -1.15 -16.07
CA ALA A 33 -31.39 -0.79 -14.65
C ALA A 33 -32.82 -0.75 -14.10
N SER A 34 -33.77 -0.20 -14.86
CA SER A 34 -35.18 -0.18 -14.45
C SER A 34 -35.78 -1.59 -14.41
N LYS A 35 -35.47 -2.47 -15.38
CA LYS A 35 -35.89 -3.88 -15.36
C LYS A 35 -35.30 -4.63 -14.18
N PHE A 36 -34.03 -4.36 -13.87
CA PHE A 36 -33.31 -4.94 -12.73
C PHE A 36 -33.94 -4.51 -11.39
N LEU A 37 -34.19 -3.22 -11.20
CA LEU A 37 -34.85 -2.71 -9.99
C LEU A 37 -36.32 -3.13 -9.91
N LYS A 38 -36.96 -3.34 -11.06
CA LYS A 38 -38.32 -3.87 -11.14
C LYS A 38 -38.39 -5.35 -10.77
N SER A 39 -37.43 -6.18 -11.16
CA SER A 39 -37.40 -7.58 -10.70
C SER A 39 -37.12 -7.71 -9.20
N LEU A 40 -36.36 -6.77 -8.62
CA LEU A 40 -36.24 -6.61 -7.16
C LEU A 40 -37.55 -6.15 -6.49
N SER A 41 -38.34 -5.33 -7.18
CA SER A 41 -39.63 -4.83 -6.67
C SER A 41 -40.77 -5.84 -6.79
N GLU A 42 -40.80 -6.65 -7.85
CA GLU A 42 -41.82 -7.69 -8.10
C GLU A 42 -41.67 -8.92 -7.17
N LYS A 43 -40.53 -9.08 -6.51
CA LYS A 43 -40.28 -10.08 -5.44
C LYS A 43 -40.55 -9.56 -4.01
N ASP A 44 -41.45 -8.58 -3.84
CA ASP A 44 -41.85 -7.96 -2.56
C ASP A 44 -40.74 -7.20 -1.77
N ILE A 45 -39.56 -6.94 -2.36
CA ILE A 45 -38.51 -6.15 -1.67
C ILE A 45 -38.77 -4.65 -1.79
N GLY A 46 -39.50 -4.16 -2.81
CA GLY A 46 -39.84 -2.74 -2.94
C GLY A 46 -38.64 -1.79 -3.05
N VAL A 47 -37.66 -2.14 -3.90
CA VAL A 47 -36.46 -1.32 -4.17
C VAL A 47 -36.73 -0.40 -5.36
N GLU A 48 -36.84 0.90 -5.10
CA GLU A 48 -36.98 1.91 -6.15
C GLU A 48 -35.64 2.54 -6.54
N MET A 49 -35.53 2.97 -7.80
CA MET A 49 -34.34 3.69 -8.27
C MET A 49 -34.15 5.01 -7.52
N GLN A 50 -32.94 5.21 -6.98
CA GLN A 50 -32.58 6.43 -6.26
C GLN A 50 -31.46 7.16 -7.00
N LYS A 51 -31.71 8.41 -7.37
CA LYS A 51 -30.75 9.26 -8.11
C LYS A 51 -30.32 10.50 -7.31
N THR A 52 -30.76 10.67 -6.06
CA THR A 52 -30.41 11.88 -5.28
C THR A 52 -28.93 11.95 -4.94
N GLY A 53 -28.26 10.81 -4.73
CA GLY A 53 -26.80 10.73 -4.55
C GLY A 53 -25.97 10.85 -5.83
N ASP A 54 -26.54 10.67 -7.03
CA ASP A 54 -25.79 10.62 -8.29
C ASP A 54 -25.20 11.98 -8.67
N ALA A 55 -26.02 13.04 -8.66
CA ALA A 55 -25.54 14.39 -9.02
C ALA A 55 -24.34 14.87 -8.19
N PRO A 56 -24.33 14.77 -6.84
CA PRO A 56 -23.13 15.11 -6.06
C PRO A 56 -21.98 14.13 -6.30
N ALA A 57 -22.21 12.81 -6.40
CA ALA A 57 -21.15 11.83 -6.67
C ALA A 57 -20.45 12.12 -8.02
N SER A 58 -21.24 12.30 -9.08
CA SER A 58 -20.77 12.68 -10.42
C SER A 58 -19.94 13.97 -10.39
N ALA A 59 -20.36 14.99 -9.61
CA ALA A 59 -19.63 16.25 -9.51
C ALA A 59 -18.30 16.15 -8.74
N MET A 60 -18.12 15.10 -7.93
CA MET A 60 -16.86 14.82 -7.22
C MET A 60 -15.91 13.97 -8.04
N ASP A 61 -16.44 12.99 -8.77
CA ASP A 61 -15.64 12.01 -9.50
C ASP A 61 -15.05 12.55 -10.80
N ARG A 62 -15.62 13.63 -11.35
CA ARG A 62 -15.12 14.27 -12.57
C ARG A 62 -15.32 15.79 -12.55
N LEU A 63 -14.46 16.49 -13.29
CA LEU A 63 -14.64 17.92 -13.58
C LEU A 63 -15.94 18.12 -14.39
N LEU A 64 -16.65 19.22 -14.11
CA LEU A 64 -17.75 19.69 -14.96
C LEU A 64 -17.26 19.85 -16.41
N LEU A 65 -17.96 19.27 -17.38
CA LEU A 65 -17.63 19.48 -18.79
C LEU A 65 -18.54 20.54 -19.40
N PRO A 66 -18.04 21.38 -20.31
CA PRO A 66 -18.86 22.32 -21.06
C PRO A 66 -19.79 21.57 -22.02
N TYR A 67 -20.93 22.18 -22.31
CA TYR A 67 -21.94 21.68 -23.25
C TYR A 67 -22.59 20.35 -22.87
N GLU A 68 -22.53 19.93 -21.60
CA GLU A 68 -23.16 18.68 -21.14
C GLU A 68 -24.69 18.69 -21.26
N LEU A 69 -25.32 19.86 -21.11
CA LEU A 69 -26.76 20.02 -21.22
C LEU A 69 -27.23 20.23 -22.68
N LYS A 70 -26.30 20.35 -23.64
CA LYS A 70 -26.66 20.48 -25.04
C LYS A 70 -27.27 19.18 -25.59
N LYS A 71 -28.10 19.32 -26.63
CA LYS A 71 -28.59 18.18 -27.40
C LYS A 71 -27.43 17.52 -28.15
N LYS A 72 -27.56 16.22 -28.43
CA LYS A 72 -26.54 15.43 -29.14
C LYS A 72 -26.09 16.08 -30.46
N ASP A 73 -27.04 16.63 -31.22
CA ASP A 73 -26.79 17.24 -32.53
C ASP A 73 -26.30 18.70 -32.44
N ASP A 74 -26.22 19.27 -31.23
CA ASP A 74 -25.88 20.68 -30.98
C ASP A 74 -24.45 20.85 -30.42
N GLY A 75 -23.55 19.89 -30.70
CA GLY A 75 -22.14 19.98 -30.28
C GLY A 75 -21.89 19.62 -28.81
N ARG A 76 -22.74 18.78 -28.21
CA ARG A 76 -22.42 18.11 -26.93
C ARG A 76 -21.15 17.27 -27.07
N ILE A 77 -20.27 17.34 -26.09
CA ILE A 77 -19.09 16.47 -26.03
C ILE A 77 -19.53 15.05 -25.70
N ILE A 78 -19.42 14.14 -26.67
CA ILE A 78 -19.83 12.74 -26.56
C ILE A 78 -18.66 11.86 -27.01
N VAL A 79 -18.42 10.81 -26.22
CA VAL A 79 -17.50 9.72 -26.54
C VAL A 79 -18.32 8.44 -26.48
N ASP A 80 -18.46 7.74 -27.60
CA ASP A 80 -19.15 6.46 -27.63
C ASP A 80 -18.21 5.34 -27.11
N GLY A 81 -18.77 4.28 -26.52
CA GLY A 81 -18.00 3.14 -26.05
C GLY A 81 -17.17 2.46 -27.15
N SER A 82 -17.56 2.60 -28.42
CA SER A 82 -16.79 2.16 -29.60
C SER A 82 -15.48 2.92 -29.82
N GLU A 83 -15.38 4.13 -29.27
CA GLU A 83 -14.23 5.02 -29.41
C GLU A 83 -13.20 4.83 -28.29
N LEU A 84 -13.57 4.11 -27.22
CA LEU A 84 -12.64 3.75 -26.17
C LEU A 84 -11.56 2.80 -26.70
N THR A 85 -10.32 3.25 -26.64
CA THR A 85 -9.13 2.47 -27.00
C THR A 85 -8.14 2.31 -25.84
N GLU A 86 -8.12 3.27 -24.92
CA GLU A 86 -7.11 3.36 -23.86
C GLU A 86 -7.78 3.52 -22.50
N PHE A 87 -7.19 2.91 -21.48
CA PHE A 87 -7.45 3.21 -20.08
C PHE A 87 -6.49 4.29 -19.60
N LEU A 88 -7.00 5.30 -18.90
CA LEU A 88 -6.19 6.38 -18.35
C LEU A 88 -5.81 6.02 -16.91
N HIS A 89 -4.54 5.72 -16.67
CA HIS A 89 -4.09 5.29 -15.35
C HIS A 89 -4.30 6.42 -14.32
N PRO A 90 -5.06 6.19 -13.23
CA PRO A 90 -5.50 7.27 -12.33
C PRO A 90 -4.37 7.96 -11.56
N LEU A 91 -3.24 7.26 -11.36
CA LEU A 91 -2.08 7.77 -10.61
C LEU A 91 -0.94 8.29 -11.50
N SER A 92 -0.53 7.57 -12.54
CA SER A 92 0.52 8.05 -13.45
C SER A 92 0.01 9.02 -14.53
N GLY A 93 -1.26 8.95 -14.91
CA GLY A 93 -1.83 9.69 -16.03
C GLY A 93 -1.42 9.15 -17.41
N ASN A 94 -0.81 7.96 -17.46
CA ASN A 94 -0.44 7.31 -18.71
C ASN A 94 -1.65 6.67 -19.39
N ARG A 95 -1.59 6.58 -20.73
CA ARG A 95 -2.58 5.91 -21.57
C ARG A 95 -2.16 4.47 -21.79
N LEU A 96 -2.98 3.52 -21.35
CA LEU A 96 -2.71 2.08 -21.43
C LEU A 96 -3.63 1.43 -22.45
N ASP A 97 -3.09 0.79 -23.49
CA ASP A 97 -3.89 0.09 -24.50
C ASP A 97 -4.47 -1.20 -23.93
N ILE A 98 -5.79 -1.21 -23.74
CA ILE A 98 -6.55 -2.37 -23.28
C ILE A 98 -7.72 -2.70 -24.21
N LYS A 99 -7.75 -2.11 -25.42
CA LYS A 99 -8.90 -2.19 -26.31
C LYS A 99 -9.29 -3.63 -26.62
N LYS A 100 -8.31 -4.40 -27.12
CA LYS A 100 -8.54 -5.78 -27.59
C LYS A 100 -8.81 -6.75 -26.44
N THR A 101 -8.19 -6.52 -25.29
CA THR A 101 -8.23 -7.43 -24.14
C THR A 101 -9.46 -7.21 -23.27
N VAL A 102 -9.90 -5.96 -23.13
CA VAL A 102 -10.99 -5.56 -22.23
C VAL A 102 -12.18 -5.00 -22.99
N TYR A 103 -12.03 -3.87 -23.69
CA TYR A 103 -13.16 -3.12 -24.24
C TYR A 103 -13.91 -3.87 -25.34
N ASP A 104 -13.21 -4.50 -26.28
CA ASP A 104 -13.84 -5.27 -27.35
C ASP A 104 -14.59 -6.49 -26.80
N ARG A 105 -14.07 -7.13 -25.73
CA ARG A 105 -14.76 -8.23 -25.02
C ARG A 105 -16.11 -7.77 -24.48
N TYR A 106 -16.11 -6.69 -23.69
CA TYR A 106 -17.36 -6.20 -23.08
C TYR A 106 -18.33 -5.60 -24.10
N ARG A 107 -17.82 -4.93 -25.14
CA ARG A 107 -18.67 -4.32 -26.17
C ARG A 107 -19.49 -5.35 -26.93
N ASN A 108 -18.89 -6.49 -27.27
CA ASN A 108 -19.56 -7.52 -28.06
C ASN A 108 -20.64 -8.26 -27.25
N ASP A 109 -20.42 -8.42 -25.94
CA ASP A 109 -21.25 -9.26 -25.08
C ASP A 109 -22.08 -8.47 -24.05
N ALA A 110 -22.04 -7.12 -24.05
CA ALA A 110 -22.62 -6.27 -23.01
C ALA A 110 -24.08 -6.60 -22.66
N LYS A 111 -24.92 -6.85 -23.68
CA LYS A 111 -26.33 -7.19 -23.48
C LYS A 111 -26.49 -8.54 -22.79
N PHE A 112 -25.77 -9.56 -23.26
CA PHE A 112 -25.79 -10.90 -22.68
C PHE A 112 -25.28 -10.88 -21.24
N LEU A 113 -24.14 -10.22 -20.99
CA LEU A 113 -23.57 -10.07 -19.65
C LEU A 113 -24.51 -9.32 -18.69
N SER A 114 -25.27 -8.34 -19.19
CA SER A 114 -26.29 -7.65 -18.39
C SER A 114 -27.43 -8.58 -17.98
N GLU A 115 -27.87 -9.47 -18.88
CA GLU A 115 -28.89 -10.48 -18.59
C GLU A 115 -28.37 -11.53 -17.59
N GLU A 116 -27.12 -11.98 -17.73
CA GLU A 116 -26.48 -12.88 -16.76
C GLU A 116 -26.32 -12.25 -15.39
N LEU A 117 -25.89 -10.99 -15.33
CA LEU A 117 -25.76 -10.25 -14.08
C LEU A 117 -27.12 -10.10 -13.38
N THR A 118 -28.18 -9.85 -14.16
CA THR A 118 -29.56 -9.77 -13.63
C THR A 118 -29.98 -11.09 -12.99
N LYS A 119 -29.81 -12.21 -13.70
CA LYS A 119 -30.12 -13.56 -13.17
C LYS A 119 -29.30 -13.88 -11.91
N TRP A 120 -28.03 -13.49 -11.90
CA TRP A 120 -27.19 -13.68 -10.72
C TRP A 120 -27.74 -12.91 -9.52
N VAL A 121 -28.08 -11.62 -9.67
CA VAL A 121 -28.66 -10.83 -8.58
C VAL A 121 -29.98 -11.41 -8.10
N GLU A 122 -30.86 -11.82 -9.02
CA GLU A 122 -32.13 -12.47 -8.68
C GLU A 122 -31.93 -13.73 -7.83
N SER A 123 -30.85 -14.49 -8.08
CA SER A 123 -30.51 -15.67 -7.28
C SER A 123 -29.98 -15.34 -5.87
N ILE A 124 -29.35 -14.17 -5.69
CA ILE A 124 -28.86 -13.72 -4.38
C ILE A 124 -30.01 -13.16 -3.54
N VAL A 125 -30.93 -12.44 -4.18
CA VAL A 125 -32.16 -11.95 -3.58
C VAL A 125 -32.92 -13.07 -2.86
N ASP A 126 -33.05 -14.22 -3.52
CA ASP A 126 -33.77 -15.38 -2.97
C ASP A 126 -33.09 -15.96 -1.71
N LYS A 127 -31.80 -15.67 -1.48
CA LYS A 127 -31.08 -16.10 -0.27
C LYS A 127 -31.36 -15.20 0.94
N TYR A 128 -31.82 -13.96 0.73
CA TYR A 128 -32.03 -12.98 1.79
C TYR A 128 -33.43 -12.36 1.73
N PRO A 129 -34.51 -13.17 1.84
CA PRO A 129 -35.86 -12.63 1.91
C PRO A 129 -35.96 -11.70 3.12
N ASP A 130 -36.53 -10.51 2.90
CA ASP A 130 -36.76 -9.49 3.93
C ASP A 130 -35.53 -8.99 4.70
N ASN A 131 -34.30 -9.21 4.20
CA ASN A 131 -33.08 -8.69 4.82
C ASN A 131 -32.26 -7.83 3.83
N PRO A 132 -32.66 -6.56 3.61
CA PRO A 132 -32.00 -5.69 2.63
C PRO A 132 -30.57 -5.32 3.00
N GLU A 133 -30.21 -5.34 4.29
CA GLU A 133 -28.86 -5.10 4.78
C GLU A 133 -27.89 -6.20 4.31
N LYS A 134 -28.21 -7.46 4.60
CA LYS A 134 -27.39 -8.60 4.16
C LYS A 134 -27.35 -8.71 2.64
N LEU A 135 -28.47 -8.44 1.97
CA LEU A 135 -28.54 -8.37 0.52
C LEU A 135 -27.59 -7.31 -0.04
N PHE A 136 -27.61 -6.09 0.53
CA PHE A 136 -26.70 -5.01 0.15
C PHE A 136 -25.24 -5.44 0.30
N HIS A 137 -24.85 -5.94 1.48
CA HIS A 137 -23.46 -6.36 1.72
C HIS A 137 -23.01 -7.51 0.82
N HIS A 138 -23.88 -8.50 0.56
CA HIS A 138 -23.57 -9.59 -0.36
C HIS A 138 -23.30 -9.05 -1.77
N LEU A 139 -24.22 -8.25 -2.30
CA LEU A 139 -24.13 -7.71 -3.65
C LEU A 139 -22.93 -6.76 -3.79
N TRP A 140 -22.74 -5.85 -2.83
CA TRP A 140 -21.62 -4.91 -2.79
C TRP A 140 -20.26 -5.63 -2.77
N TRP A 141 -20.13 -6.72 -2.01
CA TRP A 141 -18.90 -7.52 -1.93
C TRP A 141 -18.64 -8.34 -3.20
N LYS A 142 -19.67 -9.02 -3.73
CA LYS A 142 -19.51 -10.00 -4.82
C LYS A 142 -19.54 -9.38 -6.21
N LEU A 143 -20.11 -8.20 -6.41
CA LEU A 143 -20.28 -7.61 -7.74
C LEU A 143 -18.95 -7.51 -8.54
N PRO A 144 -17.83 -7.01 -7.97
CA PRO A 144 -16.55 -6.98 -8.70
C PRO A 144 -16.00 -8.36 -9.05
N ASN A 145 -16.32 -9.39 -8.25
CA ASN A 145 -15.87 -10.76 -8.52
C ASN A 145 -16.68 -11.43 -9.64
N LYS A 146 -17.90 -10.95 -9.89
CA LYS A 146 -18.75 -11.46 -10.97
C LYS A 146 -18.50 -10.80 -12.32
N VAL A 147 -17.87 -9.63 -12.32
CA VAL A 147 -17.50 -8.93 -13.55
C VAL A 147 -15.97 -8.81 -13.59
N PRO A 148 -15.25 -9.73 -14.26
CA PRO A 148 -13.80 -9.65 -14.39
C PRO A 148 -13.36 -8.27 -14.90
N MET A 149 -12.19 -7.76 -14.53
CA MET A 149 -11.68 -6.51 -15.13
C MET A 149 -12.60 -5.28 -14.92
N ILE A 150 -13.52 -5.30 -13.95
CA ILE A 150 -14.45 -4.18 -13.68
C ILE A 150 -13.73 -2.85 -13.39
N ASP A 151 -12.51 -2.90 -12.85
CA ASP A 151 -11.66 -1.75 -12.56
C ASP A 151 -11.37 -0.91 -13.81
N PHE A 152 -11.41 -1.52 -14.99
CA PHE A 152 -11.16 -0.86 -16.28
C PHE A 152 -12.42 -0.31 -16.94
N LEU A 153 -13.62 -0.67 -16.46
CA LEU A 153 -14.89 -0.23 -17.05
C LEU A 153 -15.23 1.17 -16.53
N PRO A 154 -15.21 2.21 -17.37
CA PRO A 154 -15.35 3.56 -16.91
C PRO A 154 -16.79 3.91 -16.55
N ALA A 155 -17.01 4.71 -15.50
CA ALA A 155 -18.33 5.26 -15.21
C ALA A 155 -18.76 6.28 -16.28
N ASP A 156 -17.80 7.03 -16.84
CA ASP A 156 -18.00 8.02 -17.89
C ASP A 156 -16.91 7.89 -18.97
N THR A 157 -17.34 7.65 -20.21
CA THR A 157 -16.46 7.44 -21.37
C THR A 157 -15.60 8.65 -21.72
N ARG A 158 -15.98 9.86 -21.28
CA ARG A 158 -15.22 11.11 -21.51
C ARG A 158 -14.03 11.24 -20.56
N VAL A 159 -14.08 10.56 -19.42
CA VAL A 159 -13.07 10.56 -18.35
C VAL A 159 -12.74 9.11 -17.92
N PRO A 160 -12.17 8.28 -18.81
CA PRO A 160 -12.02 6.85 -18.59
C PRO A 160 -10.83 6.49 -17.68
N TYR A 161 -10.81 7.05 -16.46
CA TYR A 161 -9.80 6.78 -15.42
C TYR A 161 -10.36 6.17 -14.14
N HIS A 162 -11.66 6.30 -13.88
CA HIS A 162 -12.30 5.75 -12.68
C HIS A 162 -13.33 4.71 -13.08
N SER A 163 -13.41 3.66 -12.27
CA SER A 163 -14.30 2.55 -12.52
C SER A 163 -15.75 2.92 -12.20
N ILE A 164 -16.68 2.30 -12.92
CA ILE A 164 -18.09 2.31 -12.57
C ILE A 164 -18.33 1.88 -11.11
N ILE A 165 -17.55 0.94 -10.57
CA ILE A 165 -17.75 0.50 -9.17
C ILE A 165 -17.47 1.63 -8.16
N ASP A 166 -16.45 2.45 -8.45
CA ASP A 166 -16.08 3.56 -7.56
C ASP A 166 -17.19 4.61 -7.52
N HIS A 167 -17.83 4.86 -8.66
CA HIS A 167 -18.99 5.74 -8.77
C HIS A 167 -20.22 5.16 -8.05
N LEU A 168 -20.55 3.88 -8.27
CA LEU A 168 -21.69 3.23 -7.62
C LEU A 168 -21.58 3.23 -6.08
N ASP A 169 -20.37 2.96 -5.57
CA ASP A 169 -20.09 3.02 -4.14
C ASP A 169 -20.31 4.43 -3.57
N MET A 170 -19.87 5.47 -4.29
CA MET A 170 -20.04 6.86 -3.82
C MET A 170 -21.50 7.29 -3.87
N THR A 171 -22.21 6.96 -4.95
CA THR A 171 -23.64 7.26 -5.10
C THR A 171 -24.47 6.58 -4.01
N SER A 172 -24.18 5.32 -3.68
CA SER A 172 -24.87 4.60 -2.59
C SER A 172 -24.55 5.18 -1.20
N ALA A 173 -23.28 5.53 -0.94
CA ALA A 173 -22.89 6.14 0.33
C ALA A 173 -23.53 7.52 0.54
N LEU A 174 -23.56 8.35 -0.50
CA LEU A 174 -24.23 9.67 -0.46
C LEU A 174 -25.74 9.55 -0.29
N GLU A 175 -26.37 8.54 -0.89
CA GLU A 175 -27.78 8.24 -0.65
C GLU A 175 -28.02 7.80 0.81
N GLY A 176 -27.04 7.15 1.45
CA GLY A 176 -27.03 6.89 2.89
C GLY A 176 -27.05 8.18 3.73
N CYS A 177 -26.43 9.26 3.25
CA CYS A 177 -26.31 10.55 3.92
C CYS A 177 -27.55 11.46 3.79
N LYS A 178 -28.70 10.94 3.39
CA LYS A 178 -29.91 11.73 3.14
C LYS A 178 -30.64 12.08 4.43
N ILE A 179 -30.83 13.38 4.66
CA ILE A 179 -31.60 13.95 5.77
C ILE A 179 -32.85 14.62 5.18
N GLY A 180 -34.01 14.02 5.43
CA GLY A 180 -35.25 14.39 4.73
C GLY A 180 -35.15 14.05 3.24
N THR A 181 -35.20 15.05 2.36
CA THR A 181 -35.11 14.88 0.91
C THR A 181 -33.74 15.23 0.33
N GLN A 182 -32.83 15.80 1.14
CA GLN A 182 -31.54 16.32 0.70
C GLN A 182 -30.40 15.43 1.19
N VAL A 183 -29.39 15.25 0.34
CA VAL A 183 -28.12 14.61 0.70
C VAL A 183 -27.29 15.60 1.50
N LYS A 184 -26.99 15.27 2.76
CA LYS A 184 -26.24 16.15 3.69
C LYS A 184 -25.09 15.37 4.33
N PRO A 185 -23.99 15.17 3.62
CA PRO A 185 -22.86 14.37 4.07
C PRO A 185 -21.90 15.19 4.94
N SER A 186 -21.05 14.46 5.65
CA SER A 186 -19.87 14.98 6.36
C SER A 186 -18.74 13.98 6.24
N PHE A 187 -17.51 14.47 6.21
CA PHE A 187 -16.35 13.62 6.39
C PHE A 187 -16.12 13.34 7.86
N LEU A 188 -15.75 12.09 8.12
CA LEU A 188 -15.13 11.66 9.37
C LEU A 188 -13.78 11.05 9.02
N GLN A 189 -12.71 11.71 9.45
CA GLN A 189 -11.36 11.16 9.33
C GLN A 189 -10.86 10.76 10.70
N VAL A 190 -10.40 9.52 10.84
CA VAL A 190 -9.95 8.92 12.10
C VAL A 190 -8.48 8.51 11.97
N ALA A 191 -7.74 8.61 13.08
CA ALA A 191 -6.39 8.07 13.22
C ALA A 191 -6.19 7.43 14.61
N ILE A 192 -5.47 6.31 14.64
CA ILE A 192 -5.12 5.55 15.85
C ILE A 192 -3.60 5.59 16.05
N GLY A 193 -3.11 5.74 17.29
CA GLY A 193 -1.68 5.79 17.59
C GLY A 193 -1.32 5.35 19.02
N PRO A 194 -0.02 5.42 19.40
CA PRO A 194 1.15 5.61 18.54
C PRO A 194 1.53 4.34 17.75
N ILE A 195 1.91 4.47 16.47
CA ILE A 195 2.20 3.32 15.59
C ILE A 195 3.63 2.77 15.79
N GLN A 196 4.63 3.62 15.53
CA GLN A 196 6.02 3.16 15.39
C GLN A 196 6.59 2.67 16.72
N LYS A 197 6.27 3.36 17.82
CA LYS A 197 6.62 2.93 19.17
C LYS A 197 5.95 1.59 19.53
N PHE A 198 4.65 1.46 19.23
CA PHE A 198 3.90 0.24 19.52
C PHE A 198 4.46 -0.96 18.77
N ILE A 199 4.75 -0.83 17.46
CA ILE A 199 5.31 -1.94 16.66
C ILE A 199 6.76 -2.24 17.06
N ALA A 200 7.61 -1.21 17.28
CA ALA A 200 9.04 -1.39 17.52
C ALA A 200 9.38 -2.02 18.88
N ALA A 201 8.49 -1.93 19.88
CA ALA A 201 8.65 -2.61 21.16
C ALA A 201 8.53 -4.14 21.00
N ALA A 202 9.63 -4.80 20.61
CA ALA A 202 9.69 -6.20 20.22
C ALA A 202 11.10 -6.79 20.35
N ARG A 203 11.20 -8.05 20.80
CA ARG A 203 12.47 -8.83 20.85
C ARG A 203 12.48 -10.04 19.93
N LYS A 204 11.31 -10.57 19.59
CA LYS A 204 11.13 -11.69 18.66
C LYS A 204 10.31 -11.23 17.45
N THR A 205 10.47 -11.92 16.33
CA THR A 205 9.71 -11.67 15.09
C THR A 205 8.19 -11.78 15.31
N ARG A 206 7.76 -12.62 16.26
CA ARG A 206 6.36 -12.74 16.70
C ARG A 206 5.78 -11.45 17.26
N ASP A 207 6.56 -10.70 18.04
CA ASP A 207 6.08 -9.49 18.73
C ASP A 207 5.82 -8.36 17.73
N LEU A 208 6.73 -8.22 16.75
CA LEU A 208 6.59 -7.26 15.65
C LEU A 208 5.34 -7.53 14.82
N TRP A 209 5.16 -8.80 14.45
CA TRP A 209 4.01 -9.23 13.65
C TRP A 209 2.70 -9.00 14.39
N MET A 210 2.62 -9.40 15.68
CA MET A 210 1.41 -9.21 16.48
C MET A 210 1.10 -7.73 16.72
N GLY A 211 2.11 -6.90 16.96
CA GLY A 211 1.93 -5.45 17.11
C GLY A 211 1.32 -4.82 15.86
N SER A 212 1.76 -5.22 14.66
CA SER A 212 1.15 -4.73 13.43
C SER A 212 -0.28 -5.25 13.24
N TYR A 213 -0.51 -6.54 13.50
CA TYR A 213 -1.83 -7.16 13.38
C TYR A 213 -2.88 -6.56 14.32
N LEU A 214 -2.51 -6.32 15.60
CA LEU A 214 -3.39 -5.68 16.59
C LEU A 214 -3.83 -4.29 16.14
N LEU A 215 -2.93 -3.50 15.54
CA LEU A 215 -3.29 -2.17 15.05
C LEU A 215 -4.28 -2.22 13.88
N SER A 216 -4.06 -3.13 12.91
CA SER A 216 -5.02 -3.35 11.82
C SER A 216 -6.36 -3.88 12.33
N TYR A 217 -6.35 -4.77 13.33
CA TYR A 217 -7.55 -5.31 13.96
C TYR A 217 -8.36 -4.24 14.70
N LEU A 218 -7.72 -3.41 15.52
CA LEU A 218 -8.39 -2.30 16.21
C LEU A 218 -8.93 -1.26 15.22
N THR A 219 -8.18 -0.96 14.16
CA THR A 219 -8.67 -0.10 13.08
C THR A 219 -9.93 -0.69 12.44
N PHE A 220 -9.94 -2.00 12.19
CA PHE A 220 -11.11 -2.70 11.67
C PHE A 220 -12.31 -2.56 12.60
N GLN A 221 -12.17 -2.64 13.92
CA GLN A 221 -13.30 -2.44 14.83
C GLN A 221 -13.95 -1.06 14.67
N GLY A 222 -13.13 -0.01 14.53
CA GLY A 222 -13.65 1.32 14.25
C GLY A 222 -14.37 1.42 12.90
N ILE A 223 -13.81 0.82 11.85
CA ILE A 223 -14.44 0.77 10.52
C ILE A 223 -15.74 -0.04 10.55
N ARG A 224 -15.74 -1.17 11.28
CA ARG A 224 -16.89 -2.05 11.44
C ARG A 224 -18.08 -1.32 12.03
N THR A 225 -17.88 -0.44 13.02
CA THR A 225 -18.96 0.39 13.58
C THR A 225 -19.67 1.21 12.49
N ILE A 226 -18.92 1.80 11.56
CA ILE A 226 -19.47 2.55 10.42
C ILE A 226 -20.13 1.60 9.41
N GLY A 227 -19.47 0.48 9.12
CA GLY A 227 -19.94 -0.52 8.17
C GLY A 227 -21.26 -1.17 8.55
N GLU A 228 -21.43 -1.49 9.84
CA GLU A 228 -22.67 -2.03 10.43
C GLU A 228 -23.79 -0.99 10.46
N THR A 229 -23.46 0.29 10.70
CA THR A 229 -24.47 1.34 10.82
C THR A 229 -24.95 1.84 9.45
N TYR A 230 -24.02 2.04 8.52
CA TYR A 230 -24.28 2.74 7.27
C TYR A 230 -23.96 1.94 6.01
N GLY A 231 -23.05 0.97 6.10
CA GLY A 231 -22.52 0.19 4.97
C GLY A 231 -21.03 0.44 4.74
N PHE A 232 -20.29 -0.59 4.31
CA PHE A 232 -18.83 -0.50 4.09
C PHE A 232 -18.44 0.34 2.86
N ASP A 233 -19.38 0.67 1.98
CA ASP A 233 -19.25 1.65 0.89
C ASP A 233 -19.06 3.10 1.40
N HIS A 234 -19.43 3.39 2.65
CA HIS A 234 -19.19 4.70 3.28
C HIS A 234 -17.71 4.96 3.56
N ILE A 235 -16.88 3.92 3.57
CA ILE A 235 -15.43 4.06 3.69
C ILE A 235 -14.86 4.46 2.33
N ILE A 236 -14.22 5.63 2.28
CA ILE A 236 -13.52 6.14 1.09
C ILE A 236 -12.09 5.58 1.07
N PHE A 237 -11.46 5.50 2.24
CA PHE A 237 -10.12 4.99 2.45
C PHE A 237 -10.05 4.33 3.84
N PRO A 238 -9.48 3.12 4.01
CA PRO A 238 -8.91 2.25 2.98
C PRO A 238 -9.98 1.54 2.13
N ASN A 239 -9.55 0.82 1.11
CA ASN A 239 -10.40 -0.08 0.34
C ASN A 239 -10.80 -1.28 1.20
N MET A 240 -12.11 -1.57 1.22
CA MET A 240 -12.70 -2.56 2.12
C MET A 240 -12.95 -3.92 1.45
N ARG A 241 -13.07 -3.96 0.12
CA ARG A 241 -13.20 -5.25 -0.59
C ARG A 241 -11.89 -6.02 -0.49
N HIS A 242 -11.98 -7.35 -0.39
CA HIS A 242 -10.85 -8.28 -0.24
C HIS A 242 -10.09 -8.22 1.09
N GLN A 243 -10.49 -7.36 2.02
CA GLN A 243 -9.96 -7.36 3.38
C GLN A 243 -10.45 -8.59 4.14
N THR A 244 -9.53 -9.40 4.68
CA THR A 244 -9.87 -10.67 5.33
C THR A 244 -10.71 -10.48 6.58
N LEU A 245 -10.40 -9.45 7.38
CA LEU A 245 -11.18 -9.12 8.58
C LEU A 245 -12.65 -8.81 8.24
N LEU A 246 -12.90 -8.11 7.13
CA LEU A 246 -14.26 -7.87 6.66
C LEU A 246 -14.90 -9.16 6.14
N LYS A 247 -14.17 -9.98 5.39
CA LYS A 247 -14.67 -11.27 4.92
C LYS A 247 -15.11 -12.18 6.08
N ASP A 248 -14.30 -12.25 7.13
CA ASP A 248 -14.59 -13.04 8.32
C ASP A 248 -15.83 -12.50 9.03
N TRP A 249 -15.96 -11.18 9.16
CA TRP A 249 -17.18 -10.55 9.69
C TRP A 249 -18.43 -10.87 8.84
N LEU A 250 -18.33 -10.80 7.51
CA LEU A 250 -19.43 -11.13 6.59
C LEU A 250 -19.89 -12.59 6.79
N ARG A 251 -18.95 -13.53 6.87
CA ARG A 251 -19.22 -14.96 7.13
C ARG A 251 -19.91 -15.17 8.48
N ASN A 252 -19.39 -14.55 9.53
CA ASN A 252 -19.96 -14.63 10.88
C ASN A 252 -21.39 -14.07 10.92
N ASN A 253 -21.70 -13.09 10.07
CA ASN A 253 -23.04 -12.54 9.90
C ASN A 253 -23.92 -13.33 8.91
N LYS A 254 -23.53 -14.54 8.52
CA LYS A 254 -24.25 -15.43 7.59
C LYS A 254 -24.44 -14.80 6.21
N ILE A 255 -23.47 -14.00 5.77
CA ILE A 255 -23.40 -13.47 4.41
C ILE A 255 -22.46 -14.39 3.62
N ASP A 256 -22.97 -14.93 2.52
CA ASP A 256 -22.32 -15.97 1.73
C ASP A 256 -21.19 -15.36 0.86
N VAL A 257 -19.97 -15.41 1.40
CA VAL A 257 -18.77 -14.93 0.75
C VAL A 257 -17.71 -16.03 0.63
N ASP A 258 -17.71 -16.73 -0.51
CA ASP A 258 -16.63 -17.65 -0.90
C ASP A 258 -15.26 -16.97 -0.90
N ASP A 259 -14.21 -17.78 -0.69
CA ASP A 259 -12.84 -17.33 -0.89
C ASP A 259 -12.61 -16.92 -2.35
N HIS A 260 -11.93 -15.80 -2.51
CA HIS A 260 -11.53 -15.28 -3.81
C HIS A 260 -10.01 -15.22 -3.87
N PRO A 261 -9.38 -15.52 -5.03
CA PRO A 261 -7.93 -15.43 -5.15
C PRO A 261 -7.37 -14.05 -4.78
N GLN A 262 -8.16 -12.99 -4.98
CA GLN A 262 -7.79 -11.60 -4.64
C GLN A 262 -7.87 -11.27 -3.15
N ASP A 263 -8.43 -12.14 -2.32
CA ASP A 263 -8.50 -11.91 -0.89
C ASP A 263 -7.10 -11.85 -0.26
N LEU A 264 -6.93 -10.92 0.69
CA LEU A 264 -5.68 -10.81 1.43
C LEU A 264 -5.49 -12.06 2.33
N PRO A 265 -4.25 -12.55 2.48
CA PRO A 265 -3.94 -13.58 3.46
C PRO A 265 -4.28 -13.13 4.89
N ARG A 266 -4.91 -14.01 5.67
CA ARG A 266 -5.42 -13.70 7.03
C ARG A 266 -4.36 -13.21 8.01
N ASP A 267 -3.11 -13.61 7.82
CA ASP A 267 -1.97 -13.26 8.67
C ASP A 267 -1.20 -12.02 8.19
N ILE A 268 -1.76 -11.23 7.27
CA ILE A 268 -1.22 -9.92 6.87
C ILE A 268 -2.00 -8.80 7.55
N ALA A 269 -1.27 -7.91 8.21
CA ALA A 269 -1.78 -6.64 8.70
C ALA A 269 -1.79 -5.61 7.56
N SER A 270 -2.93 -5.47 6.87
CA SER A 270 -3.08 -4.62 5.69
C SER A 270 -3.78 -3.29 5.96
N LEU A 271 -4.64 -3.22 6.99
CA LEU A 271 -5.41 -2.01 7.26
C LEU A 271 -4.52 -0.93 7.91
N PRO A 272 -4.46 0.28 7.33
CA PRO A 272 -3.70 1.39 7.89
C PRO A 272 -4.36 1.90 9.17
N ASN A 273 -3.59 2.61 10.00
CA ASN A 273 -4.08 3.20 11.24
C ASN A 273 -4.97 4.45 11.05
N ARG A 274 -5.34 4.77 9.82
CA ARG A 274 -6.16 5.94 9.47
C ARG A 274 -7.21 5.54 8.45
N PHE A 275 -8.41 6.07 8.60
CA PHE A 275 -9.47 5.89 7.62
C PHE A 275 -10.28 7.17 7.43
N LEU A 276 -10.90 7.30 6.26
CA LEU A 276 -11.79 8.39 5.87
C LEU A 276 -13.14 7.78 5.48
N ALA A 277 -14.19 8.27 6.11
CA ALA A 277 -15.57 7.91 5.80
C ALA A 277 -16.38 9.15 5.40
N VAL A 278 -17.42 8.93 4.59
CA VAL A 278 -18.51 9.88 4.38
C VAL A 278 -19.73 9.39 5.15
N ILE A 279 -20.33 10.24 5.98
CA ILE A 279 -21.43 9.87 6.88
C ILE A 279 -22.50 10.96 6.95
N PRO A 280 -23.73 10.68 7.42
CA PRO A 280 -24.76 11.70 7.58
C PRO A 280 -24.33 12.82 8.55
N LYS A 281 -24.55 14.07 8.15
CA LYS A 281 -24.12 15.26 8.91
C LYS A 281 -24.63 15.29 10.35
N ASP A 282 -25.90 14.96 10.57
CA ASP A 282 -26.55 14.98 11.88
C ASP A 282 -26.06 13.89 12.84
N LYS A 283 -25.33 12.89 12.32
CA LYS A 283 -24.80 11.75 13.07
C LYS A 283 -23.28 11.75 13.18
N ALA A 284 -22.60 12.75 12.64
CA ALA A 284 -21.14 12.74 12.53
C ALA A 284 -20.43 12.63 13.88
N GLN A 285 -20.86 13.43 14.87
CA GLN A 285 -20.29 13.44 16.21
C GLN A 285 -20.59 12.14 16.97
N GLU A 286 -21.84 11.67 16.90
CA GLU A 286 -22.29 10.41 17.51
C GLU A 286 -21.49 9.21 16.96
N THR A 287 -21.24 9.21 15.65
CA THR A 287 -20.46 8.17 14.96
C THR A 287 -19.00 8.18 15.42
N ALA A 288 -18.38 9.35 15.50
CA ALA A 288 -16.99 9.47 15.95
C ALA A 288 -16.78 8.93 17.37
N GLU A 289 -17.74 9.20 18.26
CA GLU A 289 -17.73 8.70 19.64
C GLU A 289 -17.98 7.18 19.70
N ALA A 290 -18.94 6.67 18.93
CA ALA A 290 -19.21 5.23 18.84
C ALA A 290 -17.99 4.46 18.32
N VAL A 291 -17.28 5.01 17.33
CA VAL A 291 -16.03 4.46 16.80
C VAL A 291 -14.94 4.41 17.89
N ARG A 292 -14.75 5.49 18.64
CA ARG A 292 -13.80 5.52 19.77
C ARG A 292 -14.13 4.42 20.77
N GLN A 293 -15.37 4.39 21.23
CA GLN A 293 -15.82 3.44 22.25
C GLN A 293 -15.66 1.99 21.80
N ALA A 294 -15.93 1.68 20.52
CA ALA A 294 -15.72 0.35 19.98
C ALA A 294 -14.25 -0.09 20.04
N ILE A 295 -13.32 0.82 19.71
CA ILE A 295 -11.88 0.54 19.75
C ILE A 295 -11.39 0.35 21.19
N GLU A 296 -11.74 1.27 22.09
CA GLU A 296 -11.33 1.24 23.49
C GLU A 296 -11.91 0.01 24.20
N THR A 297 -13.19 -0.30 23.97
CA THR A 297 -13.84 -1.48 24.56
C THR A 297 -13.20 -2.78 24.08
N GLU A 298 -12.88 -2.89 22.79
CA GLU A 298 -12.20 -4.08 22.28
C GLU A 298 -10.80 -4.21 22.90
N TRP A 299 -10.02 -3.13 22.92
CA TRP A 299 -8.69 -3.15 23.53
C TRP A 299 -8.73 -3.55 25.00
N ASP A 300 -9.65 -2.98 25.78
CA ASP A 300 -9.85 -3.32 27.19
C ASP A 300 -10.24 -4.79 27.36
N SER A 301 -11.08 -5.32 26.49
CA SER A 301 -11.48 -6.73 26.48
C SER A 301 -10.28 -7.65 26.25
N LEU A 302 -9.46 -7.35 25.25
CA LEU A 302 -8.22 -8.08 24.96
C LEU A 302 -7.24 -8.03 26.15
N ALA A 303 -7.05 -6.83 26.71
CA ALA A 303 -6.16 -6.62 27.84
C ALA A 303 -6.62 -7.42 29.08
N ARG A 304 -7.92 -7.37 29.43
CA ARG A 304 -8.48 -8.13 30.56
C ARG A 304 -8.34 -9.64 30.36
N THR A 305 -8.65 -10.12 29.15
CA THR A 305 -8.53 -11.55 28.80
C THR A 305 -7.11 -12.07 29.03
N VAL A 306 -6.09 -11.28 28.66
CA VAL A 306 -4.69 -11.66 28.90
C VAL A 306 -4.33 -11.55 30.38
N ALA A 307 -4.76 -10.50 31.08
CA ALA A 307 -4.51 -10.34 32.51
C ALA A 307 -5.06 -11.52 33.32
N ASP A 308 -6.26 -11.99 32.98
CA ASP A 308 -6.91 -13.14 33.61
C ASP A 308 -6.14 -14.44 33.35
N LYS A 309 -5.68 -14.69 32.11
CA LYS A 309 -4.84 -15.86 31.79
C LYS A 309 -3.55 -15.86 32.59
N LEU A 310 -2.89 -14.70 32.68
CA LEU A 310 -1.62 -14.53 33.39
C LEU A 310 -1.79 -14.44 34.92
N LYS A 311 -3.02 -14.41 35.42
CA LYS A 311 -3.35 -14.27 36.84
C LYS A 311 -2.66 -13.06 37.47
N VAL A 312 -2.72 -11.92 36.78
CA VAL A 312 -2.14 -10.66 37.26
C VAL A 312 -2.76 -10.30 38.62
N SER A 313 -1.92 -10.04 39.63
CA SER A 313 -2.39 -9.76 40.99
C SER A 313 -3.08 -8.40 41.11
N ASN A 314 -3.92 -8.21 42.12
CA ASN A 314 -4.60 -6.93 42.36
C ASN A 314 -3.62 -5.74 42.52
N GLU A 315 -2.43 -5.97 43.08
CA GLU A 315 -1.39 -4.93 43.20
C GLU A 315 -0.81 -4.55 41.83
N GLN A 316 -0.57 -5.56 40.98
CA GLN A 316 -0.08 -5.36 39.62
C GLN A 316 -1.14 -4.75 38.69
N MET A 317 -2.43 -5.01 38.95
CA MET A 317 -3.52 -4.51 38.11
C MET A 317 -3.57 -2.98 38.05
N LYS A 318 -3.15 -2.27 39.12
CA LYS A 318 -2.99 -0.80 39.07
C LYS A 318 -2.06 -0.39 37.93
N TYR A 319 -0.88 -1.00 37.85
CA TYR A 319 0.12 -0.70 36.83
C TYR A 319 -0.27 -1.24 35.46
N TRP A 320 -0.98 -2.38 35.42
CA TRP A 320 -1.53 -2.94 34.19
C TRP A 320 -2.45 -1.92 33.51
N THR A 321 -3.47 -1.45 34.24
CA THR A 321 -4.43 -0.46 33.74
C THR A 321 -3.73 0.82 33.30
N MET A 322 -2.84 1.38 34.14
CA MET A 322 -2.08 2.58 33.76
C MET A 322 -1.28 2.42 32.47
N GLN A 323 -0.72 1.23 32.20
CA GLN A 323 0.04 0.95 30.98
C GLN A 323 -0.86 0.70 29.77
N THR A 324 -1.99 0.02 29.96
CA THR A 324 -2.96 -0.21 28.90
C THR A 324 -3.74 1.05 28.53
N ASP A 325 -3.83 2.04 29.40
CA ASP A 325 -4.49 3.32 29.10
C ASP A 325 -3.63 4.24 28.19
N LEU A 326 -2.34 3.94 28.03
CA LEU A 326 -1.44 4.71 27.13
C LEU A 326 -1.67 4.39 25.65
N PHE A 327 -2.43 3.34 25.33
CA PHE A 327 -2.73 2.92 23.98
C PHE A 327 -4.11 2.27 23.96
N PRO A 328 -5.01 2.56 23.02
CA PRO A 328 -4.78 3.38 21.84
C PRO A 328 -5.07 4.87 22.06
N GLU A 329 -4.22 5.72 21.49
CA GLU A 329 -4.55 7.13 21.27
C GLU A 329 -5.55 7.23 20.10
N PHE A 330 -6.64 7.97 20.31
CA PHE A 330 -7.70 8.15 19.31
C PHE A 330 -7.84 9.61 18.87
N TYR A 331 -7.77 9.84 17.56
CA TYR A 331 -7.91 11.17 16.96
C TYR A 331 -8.97 11.14 15.86
N TYR A 332 -9.78 12.19 15.77
CA TYR A 332 -10.71 12.35 14.65
C TYR A 332 -10.90 13.81 14.26
N ALA A 333 -11.37 14.03 13.04
CA ALA A 333 -11.81 15.33 12.53
C ALA A 333 -13.09 15.16 11.71
N ILE A 334 -14.00 16.13 11.87
CA ILE A 334 -15.25 16.20 11.12
C ILE A 334 -15.26 17.44 10.24
N GLN A 335 -15.74 17.27 9.00
CA GLN A 335 -16.01 18.37 8.08
C GLN A 335 -17.34 18.17 7.38
N GLU A 336 -18.27 19.07 7.64
CA GLU A 336 -19.54 19.11 6.94
C GLU A 336 -19.36 19.57 5.49
N TRP A 337 -20.18 19.04 4.59
CA TRP A 337 -20.23 19.55 3.23
C TRP A 337 -21.22 20.71 3.18
N GLU A 338 -20.64 21.90 3.09
CA GLU A 338 -21.37 23.16 3.07
C GLU A 338 -21.59 23.62 1.63
N SER A 339 -22.51 24.56 1.43
CA SER A 339 -22.61 25.24 0.14
C SER A 339 -21.26 25.89 -0.20
N PRO A 340 -20.87 26.03 -1.49
CA PRO A 340 -19.60 26.65 -1.86
C PRO A 340 -19.38 28.04 -1.23
N LEU A 341 -20.44 28.82 -1.07
CA LEU A 341 -20.37 30.16 -0.48
C LEU A 341 -20.10 30.11 1.03
N ASP A 342 -20.73 29.18 1.74
CA ASP A 342 -20.54 29.02 3.18
C ASP A 342 -19.20 28.37 3.49
N PHE A 343 -18.82 27.36 2.70
CA PHE A 343 -17.52 26.71 2.83
C PHE A 343 -16.36 27.71 2.69
N LYS A 344 -16.46 28.69 1.79
CA LYS A 344 -15.44 29.74 1.66
C LYS A 344 -15.29 30.56 2.96
N LYS A 345 -16.39 30.88 3.65
CA LYS A 345 -16.33 31.56 4.96
C LYS A 345 -15.64 30.67 5.99
N THR A 346 -15.99 29.39 6.03
CA THR A 346 -15.37 28.39 6.92
C THR A 346 -13.88 28.26 6.63
N PHE A 347 -13.47 28.12 5.37
CA PHE A 347 -12.08 27.97 4.97
C PHE A 347 -11.23 29.19 5.36
N ASN A 348 -11.76 30.41 5.14
CA ASN A 348 -11.08 31.66 5.46
C ASN A 348 -10.92 31.89 6.97
N ALA A 349 -11.69 31.20 7.82
CA ALA A 349 -11.49 31.22 9.26
C ALA A 349 -10.23 30.45 9.70
N PHE A 350 -9.79 29.47 8.90
CA PHE A 350 -8.59 28.66 9.18
C PHE A 350 -7.35 29.12 8.42
N PHE A 351 -7.52 29.74 7.24
CA PHE A 351 -6.41 30.08 6.35
C PHE A 351 -6.44 31.54 5.93
N SER A 352 -5.27 32.20 6.00
CA SER A 352 -5.09 33.57 5.53
C SER A 352 -5.01 33.68 4.00
N ASP A 353 -4.65 32.60 3.32
CA ASP A 353 -4.58 32.53 1.86
C ASP A 353 -5.66 31.60 1.31
N SER A 354 -6.65 32.19 0.64
CA SER A 354 -7.75 31.51 -0.06
C SER A 354 -7.66 31.62 -1.57
N SER A 355 -6.54 32.11 -2.11
CA SER A 355 -6.39 32.43 -3.53
C SER A 355 -6.65 31.23 -4.45
N GLU A 356 -6.19 30.04 -4.05
CA GLU A 356 -6.41 28.80 -4.80
C GLU A 356 -7.90 28.39 -4.81
N LEU A 357 -8.60 28.50 -3.67
CA LEU A 357 -10.04 28.23 -3.56
C LEU A 357 -10.87 29.22 -4.38
N ASP A 358 -10.50 30.50 -4.31
CA ASP A 358 -11.17 31.59 -5.01
C ASP A 358 -11.05 31.44 -6.53
N ALA A 359 -9.83 31.18 -7.00
CA ALA A 359 -9.56 30.90 -8.40
C ALA A 359 -10.33 29.64 -8.87
N PHE A 360 -10.35 28.58 -8.07
CA PHE A 360 -11.06 27.34 -8.41
C PHE A 360 -12.57 27.56 -8.56
N TYR A 361 -13.20 28.27 -7.61
CA TYR A 361 -14.63 28.57 -7.65
C TYR A 361 -14.99 29.46 -8.85
N GLU A 362 -14.17 30.47 -9.16
CA GLU A 362 -14.40 31.35 -10.30
C GLU A 362 -14.38 30.58 -11.62
N GLU A 363 -13.38 29.72 -11.83
CA GLU A 363 -13.23 28.94 -13.07
C GLU A 363 -14.34 27.88 -13.22
N LEU A 364 -14.77 27.22 -12.15
CA LEU A 364 -15.95 26.35 -12.19
C LEU A 364 -17.22 27.13 -12.56
N GLY A 365 -17.37 28.35 -12.05
CA GLY A 365 -18.47 29.24 -12.39
C GLY A 365 -18.49 29.62 -13.88
N LYS A 366 -17.31 29.78 -14.51
CA LYS A 366 -17.20 29.99 -15.96
C LYS A 366 -17.67 28.76 -16.75
N ILE A 367 -17.21 27.57 -16.37
CA ILE A 367 -17.63 26.31 -17.02
C ILE A 367 -19.14 26.08 -16.89
N SER A 368 -19.72 26.36 -15.71
CA SER A 368 -21.16 26.20 -15.48
C SER A 368 -22.02 27.04 -16.43
N LYS A 369 -21.54 28.23 -16.83
CA LYS A 369 -22.21 29.10 -17.81
C LYS A 369 -22.16 28.58 -19.25
N LEU A 370 -21.28 27.62 -19.55
CA LEU A 370 -21.14 27.00 -20.88
C LEU A 370 -22.12 25.84 -21.07
N GLN A 371 -23.38 26.00 -20.65
CA GLN A 371 -24.42 24.95 -20.71
C GLN A 371 -23.95 23.63 -20.08
N SER A 372 -23.26 23.74 -18.95
CA SER A 372 -22.90 22.61 -18.10
C SER A 372 -23.87 22.51 -16.92
N TYR A 373 -23.72 21.47 -16.10
CA TYR A 373 -24.44 21.38 -14.84
C TYR A 373 -24.04 22.51 -13.87
N SER A 374 -24.92 22.78 -12.91
CA SER A 374 -24.64 23.73 -11.83
C SER A 374 -23.57 23.18 -10.88
N VAL A 375 -22.68 24.06 -10.43
CA VAL A 375 -21.75 23.76 -9.34
C VAL A 375 -22.53 23.35 -8.08
N ASN A 376 -22.13 22.26 -7.44
CA ASN A 376 -22.73 21.77 -6.20
C ASN A 376 -21.64 21.46 -5.16
N GLU A 377 -22.05 20.99 -3.98
CA GLU A 377 -21.15 20.65 -2.87
C GLU A 377 -20.10 19.60 -3.29
N GLY A 378 -20.49 18.62 -4.11
CA GLY A 378 -19.59 17.59 -4.62
C GLY A 378 -18.38 18.14 -5.38
N SER A 379 -18.55 19.26 -6.10
CA SER A 379 -17.44 19.93 -6.81
C SER A 379 -16.32 20.43 -5.89
N PHE A 380 -16.58 20.55 -4.58
CA PHE A 380 -15.66 21.05 -3.56
C PHE A 380 -14.96 19.95 -2.75
N TYR A 381 -15.15 18.68 -3.12
CA TYR A 381 -14.49 17.53 -2.50
C TYR A 381 -13.00 17.74 -2.16
N PRO A 382 -12.13 18.23 -3.08
CA PRO A 382 -10.71 18.40 -2.79
C PRO A 382 -10.43 19.29 -1.58
N PHE A 383 -11.23 20.34 -1.40
CA PHE A 383 -11.04 21.31 -0.34
C PHE A 383 -11.68 20.86 0.97
N PHE A 384 -12.84 20.18 0.92
CA PHE A 384 -13.39 19.52 2.10
C PHE A 384 -12.40 18.50 2.66
N TYR A 385 -11.81 17.69 1.80
CA TYR A 385 -10.78 16.72 2.21
C TYR A 385 -9.54 17.41 2.78
N GLU A 386 -9.03 18.46 2.12
CA GLU A 386 -7.87 19.22 2.61
C GLU A 386 -8.10 19.82 4.00
N LEU A 387 -9.25 20.45 4.23
CA LEU A 387 -9.60 21.02 5.52
C LEU A 387 -9.72 19.93 6.59
N THR A 388 -10.39 18.81 6.29
CA THR A 388 -10.53 17.67 7.21
C THR A 388 -9.16 17.12 7.62
N ARG A 389 -8.28 16.90 6.65
CA ARG A 389 -6.92 16.39 6.89
C ARG A 389 -6.11 17.33 7.76
N ARG A 390 -6.16 18.63 7.47
CA ARG A 390 -5.43 19.64 8.26
C ARG A 390 -5.98 19.77 9.68
N LYS A 391 -7.31 19.69 9.86
CA LYS A 391 -7.93 19.63 11.19
C LYS A 391 -7.41 18.43 11.98
N LEU A 392 -7.37 17.23 11.37
CA LEU A 392 -6.87 16.03 12.04
C LEU A 392 -5.40 16.17 12.46
N GLU A 393 -4.53 16.68 11.59
CA GLU A 393 -3.12 16.90 11.95
C GLU A 393 -2.96 17.96 13.06
N ALA A 394 -3.80 19.00 13.07
CA ALA A 394 -3.80 19.99 14.14
C ALA A 394 -4.25 19.39 15.49
N VAL A 395 -5.29 18.54 15.49
CA VAL A 395 -5.72 17.80 16.67
C VAL A 395 -4.57 16.93 17.18
N LYS A 396 -3.95 16.13 16.30
CA LYS A 396 -2.80 15.29 16.67
C LYS A 396 -1.62 16.06 17.26
N ALA A 397 -1.35 17.26 16.77
CA ALA A 397 -0.24 18.10 17.25
C ALA A 397 -0.55 18.81 18.58
N THR A 398 -1.81 18.93 18.97
CA THR A 398 -2.25 19.71 20.14
C THR A 398 -2.83 18.86 21.27
N THR A 399 -3.23 17.62 21.00
CA THR A 399 -3.69 16.69 22.04
C THR A 399 -2.54 16.33 22.98
N ALA A 400 -2.69 16.65 24.26
CA ALA A 400 -1.81 16.18 25.32
C ALA A 400 -2.30 14.83 25.84
N PHE A 401 -1.40 13.86 25.96
CA PHE A 401 -1.70 12.56 26.58
C PHE A 401 -1.19 12.52 28.01
N GLY A 402 -1.86 11.72 28.84
CA GLY A 402 -1.40 11.43 30.20
C GLY A 402 -0.01 10.80 30.17
N GLY A 403 0.84 11.22 31.11
CA GLY A 403 2.15 10.60 31.32
C GLY A 403 2.04 9.39 32.25
N TYR A 404 2.90 8.41 32.06
CA TYR A 404 3.12 7.36 33.04
C TYR A 404 4.12 7.86 34.09
N VAL A 405 3.73 7.80 35.37
CA VAL A 405 4.61 8.11 36.50
C VAL A 405 4.68 6.88 37.40
N ASP A 406 5.87 6.34 37.58
CA ASP A 406 6.11 5.22 38.50
C ASP A 406 6.48 5.74 39.89
N ASP A 407 6.01 5.01 40.92
CA ASP A 407 6.24 5.29 42.32
C ASP A 407 7.63 4.79 42.79
N ARG A 408 8.32 3.92 42.02
CA ARG A 408 9.64 3.35 42.36
C ARG A 408 10.56 3.19 41.13
N LEU A 409 11.87 3.32 41.33
CA LEU A 409 12.91 3.35 40.29
C LEU A 409 13.45 1.97 39.85
N THR A 410 12.68 0.88 39.98
CA THR A 410 13.23 -0.49 39.81
C THR A 410 12.45 -1.38 38.84
N ASN A 411 13.20 -2.01 37.92
CA ASN A 411 12.85 -3.04 36.94
C ASN A 411 11.84 -2.64 35.84
N GLY A 412 12.32 -1.82 34.91
CA GLY A 412 11.62 -1.57 33.64
C GLY A 412 11.47 -2.83 32.78
N ASP A 413 10.46 -2.82 31.92
CA ASP A 413 10.25 -3.77 30.83
C ASP A 413 11.51 -3.90 29.97
N GLU A 414 11.89 -5.13 29.60
CA GLU A 414 13.10 -5.40 28.83
C GLU A 414 13.04 -4.99 27.36
N LEU A 415 11.87 -4.58 26.85
CA LEU A 415 11.66 -4.28 25.44
C LEU A 415 11.58 -2.79 25.17
N SER A 416 10.65 -2.08 25.82
CA SER A 416 10.53 -0.64 25.71
C SER A 416 11.43 0.10 26.67
N GLY A 417 11.66 -0.46 27.87
CA GLY A 417 12.33 0.24 28.98
C GLY A 417 11.55 1.47 29.50
N GLU A 418 10.39 1.79 28.90
CA GLU A 418 9.59 2.99 29.19
C GLU A 418 8.61 2.78 30.36
N VAL A 419 8.26 1.52 30.65
CA VAL A 419 7.25 1.16 31.67
C VAL A 419 7.78 0.09 32.61
N LYS A 420 7.21 0.02 33.83
CA LYS A 420 7.53 -1.01 34.82
C LYS A 420 7.15 -2.42 34.31
N ALA A 421 7.98 -3.42 34.57
CA ALA A 421 7.59 -4.80 34.31
C ALA A 421 6.42 -5.22 35.21
N ILE A 422 5.38 -5.81 34.61
CA ILE A 422 4.28 -6.43 35.35
C ILE A 422 4.73 -7.79 35.88
N LEU A 423 5.31 -8.62 34.99
CA LEU A 423 5.85 -9.93 35.34
C LEU A 423 7.37 -9.89 35.20
N GLU A 424 8.09 -10.15 36.29
CA GLU A 424 9.55 -10.12 36.29
C GLU A 424 10.20 -11.44 35.85
N ASN A 425 9.45 -12.55 35.90
CA ASN A 425 9.92 -13.89 35.53
C ASN A 425 8.95 -14.56 34.54
N TYR A 426 8.54 -13.83 33.51
CA TYR A 426 7.64 -14.38 32.50
C TYR A 426 8.34 -15.49 31.70
N GLN A 427 7.65 -16.62 31.55
CA GLN A 427 8.00 -17.71 30.66
C GLN A 427 6.77 -18.09 29.82
N PRO A 428 6.92 -18.29 28.49
CA PRO A 428 5.80 -18.65 27.63
C PRO A 428 5.15 -19.98 28.03
N SER A 429 3.82 -20.03 28.07
CA SER A 429 3.08 -21.28 28.30
C SER A 429 3.04 -22.14 27.03
N GLY A 430 3.91 -23.16 26.90
CA GLY A 430 3.85 -24.10 25.76
C GLY A 430 4.93 -25.18 25.69
N LYS A 431 4.73 -26.20 24.84
CA LYS A 431 5.57 -27.42 24.64
C LYS A 431 7.04 -27.17 24.23
N HIS A 432 7.47 -25.92 24.06
CA HIS A 432 8.81 -25.54 23.58
C HIS A 432 9.64 -24.74 24.60
N SER A 433 9.21 -24.62 25.86
CA SER A 433 9.71 -23.57 26.77
C SER A 433 10.32 -24.05 28.10
N THR A 434 11.09 -25.15 28.11
CA THR A 434 11.87 -25.51 29.31
C THR A 434 13.27 -24.89 29.36
N ALA A 435 13.74 -24.23 28.29
CA ALA A 435 15.11 -23.72 28.16
C ALA A 435 15.25 -22.19 28.03
N GLU A 436 14.16 -21.42 27.93
CA GLU A 436 14.24 -19.96 27.78
C GLU A 436 14.46 -19.24 29.12
N LYS A 437 15.34 -18.23 29.11
CA LYS A 437 15.57 -17.37 30.28
C LYS A 437 14.29 -16.58 30.59
N PRO A 438 13.91 -16.46 31.87
CA PRO A 438 12.79 -15.61 32.27
C PRO A 438 12.98 -14.17 31.81
N GLU A 439 11.90 -13.54 31.32
CA GLU A 439 11.88 -12.16 30.80
C GLU A 439 11.07 -11.23 31.73
N ARG A 440 11.47 -9.96 31.80
CA ARG A 440 10.72 -8.89 32.50
C ARG A 440 9.87 -8.12 31.49
N LEU A 441 8.54 -8.26 31.56
CA LEU A 441 7.62 -7.69 30.57
C LEU A 441 6.51 -6.82 31.18
N GLY A 442 6.23 -5.70 30.53
CA GLY A 442 5.10 -4.81 30.78
C GLY A 442 3.79 -5.29 30.13
N ALA A 443 2.68 -4.64 30.44
CA ALA A 443 1.33 -5.08 30.07
C ALA A 443 1.14 -5.22 28.55
N VAL A 444 1.47 -4.18 27.78
CA VAL A 444 1.32 -4.17 26.32
C VAL A 444 2.12 -5.30 25.64
N ASN A 445 3.32 -5.57 26.13
CA ASN A 445 4.17 -6.62 25.56
C ASN A 445 3.70 -8.02 25.95
N LEU A 446 3.17 -8.19 27.18
CA LEU A 446 2.48 -9.41 27.59
C LEU A 446 1.25 -9.68 26.72
N ILE A 447 0.45 -8.65 26.40
CA ILE A 447 -0.70 -8.77 25.49
C ILE A 447 -0.25 -9.30 24.13
N LYS A 448 0.77 -8.69 23.50
CA LYS A 448 1.30 -9.17 22.21
C LYS A 448 1.82 -10.61 22.25
N ARG A 449 2.36 -11.05 23.39
CA ARG A 449 2.91 -12.41 23.57
C ARG A 449 1.84 -13.48 23.65
N GLU A 450 0.75 -13.16 24.35
CA GLU A 450 -0.24 -14.13 24.78
C GLU A 450 -1.47 -14.16 23.88
N ILE A 451 -1.88 -13.03 23.29
CA ILE A 451 -3.21 -12.92 22.68
C ILE A 451 -3.49 -13.94 21.57
N SER A 452 -2.49 -14.27 20.74
CA SER A 452 -2.62 -15.30 19.69
C SER A 452 -2.89 -16.71 20.22
N GLU A 453 -2.54 -16.98 21.48
CA GLU A 453 -2.77 -18.28 22.11
C GLU A 453 -4.15 -18.37 22.77
N ILE A 454 -4.80 -17.23 23.01
CA ILE A 454 -6.09 -17.15 23.72
C ILE A 454 -7.25 -16.98 22.75
N GLN A 455 -7.05 -16.17 21.70
CA GLN A 455 -8.12 -15.79 20.81
C GLN A 455 -8.03 -16.58 19.50
N GLU A 456 -8.96 -17.53 19.32
CA GLU A 456 -9.01 -18.39 18.12
C GLU A 456 -9.19 -17.59 16.82
N ASP A 457 -9.75 -16.38 16.90
CA ASP A 457 -9.91 -15.48 15.76
C ASP A 457 -8.59 -14.88 15.27
N PHE A 458 -7.52 -14.93 16.07
CA PHE A 458 -6.21 -14.43 15.68
C PHE A 458 -5.43 -15.50 14.92
N PRO A 459 -4.81 -15.16 13.78
CA PRO A 459 -4.05 -16.12 12.99
C PRO A 459 -2.82 -16.64 13.76
N ASN A 460 -2.64 -17.95 13.79
CA ASN A 460 -1.44 -18.55 14.36
C ASN A 460 -0.30 -18.56 13.33
N LYS A 461 0.36 -17.41 13.12
CA LYS A 461 1.46 -17.29 12.17
C LYS A 461 2.73 -17.95 12.71
N LYS A 462 3.29 -18.90 11.95
CA LYS A 462 4.59 -19.48 12.25
C LYS A 462 5.69 -18.42 12.07
N THR A 463 6.35 -18.07 13.16
CA THR A 463 7.37 -17.01 13.20
C THR A 463 8.74 -17.62 13.51
N PRO A 464 9.56 -17.94 12.48
CA PRO A 464 10.90 -18.49 12.68
C PRO A 464 11.81 -17.50 13.41
N SER A 465 12.78 -18.04 14.14
CA SER A 465 13.86 -17.24 14.74
C SER A 465 14.79 -16.63 13.67
N THR A 466 15.54 -15.58 14.02
CA THR A 466 16.58 -14.99 13.15
C THR A 466 17.63 -16.03 12.75
N THR A 467 17.94 -16.96 13.64
CA THR A 467 18.82 -18.12 13.39
C THR A 467 18.26 -19.04 12.30
N GLU A 468 16.98 -19.41 12.38
CA GLU A 468 16.32 -20.20 11.35
C GLU A 468 16.32 -19.50 9.99
N ILE A 469 16.10 -18.18 9.96
CA ILE A 469 16.12 -17.41 8.72
C ILE A 469 17.54 -17.38 8.12
N ALA A 470 18.57 -17.22 8.94
CA ALA A 470 19.96 -17.18 8.49
C ALA A 470 20.39 -18.49 7.79
N ILE A 471 19.90 -19.65 8.25
CA ILE A 471 20.19 -20.95 7.61
C ILE A 471 19.33 -21.26 6.38
N ARG A 472 18.29 -20.45 6.08
CA ARG A 472 17.52 -20.58 4.83
C ARG A 472 18.32 -20.21 3.58
N ASN A 473 19.50 -19.62 3.74
CA ASN A 473 20.50 -19.45 2.68
C ASN A 473 21.01 -20.79 2.11
N LEU A 474 20.91 -21.87 2.88
CA LEU A 474 21.37 -23.21 2.50
C LEU A 474 20.41 -23.91 1.55
N GLU A 475 20.96 -24.81 0.74
CA GLU A 475 20.17 -25.77 -0.05
C GLU A 475 19.26 -26.61 0.85
N GLU A 476 18.12 -27.03 0.31
CA GLU A 476 17.03 -27.63 1.09
C GLU A 476 17.46 -28.84 1.94
N GLN A 477 18.28 -29.73 1.38
CA GLN A 477 18.77 -30.91 2.11
C GLN A 477 19.65 -30.53 3.31
N LYS A 478 20.60 -29.61 3.11
CA LYS A 478 21.46 -29.08 4.20
C LYS A 478 20.62 -28.33 5.24
N ARG A 479 19.65 -27.53 4.78
CA ARG A 479 18.73 -26.77 5.64
C ARG A 479 17.93 -27.69 6.56
N LYS A 480 17.37 -28.78 6.04
CA LYS A 480 16.61 -29.77 6.84
C LYS A 480 17.47 -30.36 7.97
N LYS A 481 18.70 -30.76 7.66
CA LYS A 481 19.66 -31.25 8.65
C LYS A 481 19.97 -30.23 9.75
N TRP A 482 20.22 -28.96 9.38
CA TRP A 482 20.47 -27.91 10.37
C TRP A 482 19.24 -27.54 11.20
N LEU A 483 18.04 -27.62 10.62
CA LEU A 483 16.78 -27.43 11.35
C LEU A 483 16.54 -28.54 12.38
N GLU A 484 16.92 -29.79 12.08
CA GLU A 484 16.86 -30.89 13.05
C GLU A 484 17.84 -30.66 14.21
N LEU A 485 19.10 -30.30 13.91
CA LEU A 485 20.10 -29.96 14.94
C LEU A 485 19.68 -28.81 15.84
N LEU A 486 19.03 -27.78 15.28
CA LEU A 486 18.46 -26.65 16.04
C LEU A 486 17.32 -27.07 16.99
N ARG A 487 16.53 -28.09 16.61
CA ARG A 487 15.41 -28.59 17.44
C ARG A 487 15.87 -29.47 18.59
N GLU A 488 17.01 -30.14 18.44
CA GLU A 488 17.59 -31.01 19.45
C GLU A 488 18.38 -30.25 20.53
N ASP A 489 18.39 -28.91 20.48
CA ASP A 489 19.06 -27.99 21.42
C ASP A 489 20.56 -28.34 21.64
N GLN A 490 21.19 -28.95 20.63
CA GLN A 490 22.61 -29.28 20.68
C GLN A 490 23.44 -27.99 20.63
N PRO A 491 24.59 -27.91 21.33
CA PRO A 491 25.48 -26.76 21.28
C PRO A 491 26.02 -26.59 19.85
N LEU A 492 25.41 -25.69 19.08
CA LEU A 492 25.76 -25.50 17.67
C LEU A 492 27.17 -24.87 17.55
N GLN A 493 28.02 -25.52 16.76
CA GLN A 493 29.21 -24.90 16.16
C GLN A 493 28.80 -23.71 15.25
N LYS A 494 29.79 -22.94 14.76
CA LYS A 494 29.57 -21.76 13.91
C LYS A 494 28.58 -22.09 12.79
N LEU A 495 27.52 -21.27 12.66
CA LEU A 495 26.56 -21.44 11.57
C LEU A 495 27.25 -21.29 10.22
N PRO A 496 26.87 -22.11 9.22
CA PRO A 496 27.43 -22.01 7.87
C PRO A 496 27.09 -20.69 7.19
N THR A 497 25.95 -20.09 7.53
CA THR A 497 25.53 -18.77 7.04
C THR A 497 24.98 -17.96 8.22
N PRO A 498 25.84 -17.24 8.96
CA PRO A 498 25.43 -16.59 10.22
C PRO A 498 24.71 -15.26 10.00
N TYR A 499 24.47 -14.84 8.76
CA TYR A 499 23.86 -13.56 8.42
C TYR A 499 22.46 -13.73 7.83
N TYR A 500 21.57 -12.86 8.25
CA TYR A 500 20.26 -12.64 7.65
C TYR A 500 20.14 -11.17 7.24
N ALA A 501 19.05 -10.82 6.55
CA ALA A 501 18.77 -9.45 6.19
C ALA A 501 17.41 -8.99 6.70
N ILE A 502 17.33 -7.73 7.10
CA ILE A 502 16.07 -7.01 7.31
C ILE A 502 15.86 -6.11 6.10
N LEU A 503 14.71 -6.25 5.46
CA LEU A 503 14.23 -5.40 4.37
C LEU A 503 13.11 -4.51 4.90
N VAL A 504 13.32 -3.21 4.79
CA VAL A 504 12.30 -2.18 5.00
C VAL A 504 12.06 -1.52 3.65
N MET A 505 10.82 -1.46 3.18
CA MET A 505 10.45 -0.70 1.99
C MET A 505 9.32 0.25 2.33
N ASP A 506 9.28 1.39 1.67
CA ASP A 506 8.24 2.40 1.90
C ASP A 506 8.00 3.24 0.63
N GLY A 507 6.74 3.42 0.29
CA GLY A 507 6.26 4.19 -0.86
C GLY A 507 6.69 5.65 -0.81
N ASP A 508 7.20 6.17 -1.92
CA ASP A 508 7.78 7.49 -1.95
C ASP A 508 6.71 8.59 -1.97
N LYS A 509 6.74 9.42 -0.93
CA LYS A 509 5.89 10.61 -0.78
C LYS A 509 4.40 10.25 -0.75
N MET A 510 4.02 9.18 -0.07
CA MET A 510 2.62 8.77 0.07
C MET A 510 1.72 9.85 0.69
N GLY A 511 2.24 10.69 1.58
CA GLY A 511 1.51 11.89 2.03
C GLY A 511 1.18 12.88 0.91
N GLU A 512 2.07 13.05 -0.09
CA GLU A 512 1.79 13.89 -1.27
C GLU A 512 0.78 13.22 -2.21
N TRP A 513 0.84 11.90 -2.37
CA TRP A 513 -0.17 11.12 -3.11
C TRP A 513 -1.55 11.26 -2.49
N MET A 514 -1.69 10.97 -1.19
CA MET A 514 -2.95 11.11 -0.47
C MET A 514 -3.48 12.55 -0.48
N SER A 515 -2.60 13.56 -0.39
CA SER A 515 -3.01 14.97 -0.50
C SER A 515 -3.40 15.40 -1.91
N GLY A 516 -3.17 14.56 -2.92
CA GLY A 516 -3.41 14.86 -4.33
C GLY A 516 -2.40 15.81 -4.98
N LYS A 517 -1.33 16.20 -4.29
CA LYS A 517 -0.23 17.00 -4.86
C LYS A 517 0.47 16.28 -6.03
N ARG A 518 0.37 14.95 -6.07
CA ARG A 518 0.88 14.09 -7.15
C ARG A 518 -0.20 13.59 -8.11
N ALA A 519 -1.44 14.03 -7.96
CA ALA A 519 -2.50 13.67 -8.89
C ALA A 519 -2.12 14.10 -10.32
N PRO A 520 -2.42 13.27 -11.35
CA PRO A 520 -2.18 13.65 -12.74
C PRO A 520 -2.86 14.96 -13.11
N GLU A 521 -2.26 15.69 -14.05
CA GLU A 521 -2.91 16.84 -14.66
C GLU A 521 -4.24 16.45 -15.30
N LEU A 522 -5.21 17.37 -15.29
CA LEU A 522 -6.56 17.13 -15.83
C LEU A 522 -6.54 16.70 -17.30
N ASN A 523 -5.61 17.23 -18.11
CA ASN A 523 -5.47 16.87 -19.52
C ASN A 523 -5.07 15.40 -19.74
N CYS A 524 -4.43 14.77 -18.77
CA CYS A 524 -4.10 13.34 -18.80
C CYS A 524 -5.27 12.45 -18.39
N ARG A 525 -6.38 13.04 -17.93
CA ARG A 525 -7.56 12.33 -17.39
C ARG A 525 -8.79 12.41 -18.31
N LEU A 526 -8.62 13.03 -19.47
CA LEU A 526 -9.68 13.21 -20.47
C LEU A 526 -9.44 12.29 -21.67
N HIS A 527 -10.52 11.71 -22.17
CA HIS A 527 -10.52 11.10 -23.51
C HIS A 527 -10.13 12.15 -24.56
N GLN A 528 -9.46 11.76 -25.64
CA GLN A 528 -8.88 12.69 -26.62
C GLN A 528 -9.89 13.74 -27.12
N LYS A 529 -11.11 13.32 -27.50
CA LYS A 529 -12.19 14.24 -27.89
C LYS A 529 -12.56 15.28 -26.82
N ALA A 530 -12.65 14.85 -25.56
CA ALA A 530 -12.98 15.75 -24.46
C ALA A 530 -11.82 16.70 -24.18
N LYS A 531 -10.58 16.19 -24.23
CA LYS A 531 -9.36 16.99 -24.12
C LYS A 531 -9.30 18.09 -25.20
N ASP A 532 -9.49 17.73 -26.46
CA ASP A 532 -9.45 18.68 -27.59
C ASP A 532 -10.49 19.79 -27.43
N ALA A 533 -11.70 19.44 -26.97
CA ALA A 533 -12.75 20.41 -26.71
C ALA A 533 -12.41 21.36 -25.54
N MET A 534 -11.85 20.82 -24.44
CA MET A 534 -11.43 21.63 -23.29
C MET A 534 -10.26 22.56 -23.64
N GLU A 535 -9.24 22.06 -24.34
CA GLU A 535 -8.08 22.85 -24.76
C GLU A 535 -8.47 23.96 -25.75
N LYS A 536 -9.44 23.70 -26.64
CA LYS A 536 -9.97 24.71 -27.54
C LYS A 536 -10.60 25.87 -26.75
N LEU A 537 -11.44 25.56 -25.77
CA LEU A 537 -12.12 26.58 -24.95
C LEU A 537 -11.15 27.33 -24.04
N GLU A 538 -10.13 26.65 -23.51
CA GLU A 538 -9.06 27.29 -22.76
C GLU A 538 -8.28 28.29 -23.63
N LYS A 539 -7.94 27.92 -24.88
CA LYS A 539 -7.30 28.82 -25.85
C LYS A 539 -8.17 30.03 -26.23
N GLU A 540 -9.49 29.85 -26.25
CA GLU A 540 -10.47 30.93 -26.46
C GLU A 540 -10.66 31.81 -25.20
N GLY A 541 -10.00 31.49 -24.09
CA GLY A 541 -10.05 32.27 -22.84
C GLY A 541 -11.31 32.02 -22.01
N ALA A 542 -12.06 30.94 -22.28
CA ALA A 542 -13.32 30.67 -21.59
C ALA A 542 -13.11 30.29 -20.11
N PHE A 543 -12.02 29.59 -19.79
CA PHE A 543 -11.60 29.21 -18.44
C PHE A 543 -10.12 28.79 -18.45
N SER A 544 -9.56 28.46 -17.27
CA SER A 544 -8.19 27.96 -17.12
C SER A 544 -8.12 26.63 -16.38
N LEU A 545 -7.56 25.60 -17.02
CA LEU A 545 -7.42 24.26 -16.45
C LEU A 545 -6.37 24.19 -15.35
N THR A 546 -5.33 25.01 -15.43
CA THR A 546 -4.25 25.03 -14.43
C THR A 546 -4.76 25.45 -13.04
N LYS A 547 -5.71 26.39 -13.00
CA LYS A 547 -6.42 26.80 -11.78
C LYS A 547 -7.39 25.74 -11.25
N LEU A 548 -7.77 24.76 -12.08
CA LEU A 548 -8.66 23.66 -11.73
C LEU A 548 -7.92 22.38 -11.32
N LYS A 549 -6.58 22.39 -11.23
CA LYS A 549 -5.76 21.19 -10.93
C LYS A 549 -6.26 20.35 -9.74
N LYS A 550 -6.87 20.98 -8.72
CA LYS A 550 -7.42 20.32 -7.53
C LYS A 550 -8.57 19.36 -7.86
N ALA A 551 -9.28 19.55 -8.98
CA ALA A 551 -10.33 18.65 -9.44
C ALA A 551 -9.81 17.24 -9.81
N ALA A 552 -8.49 17.04 -9.91
CA ALA A 552 -7.91 15.71 -10.06
C ALA A 552 -8.00 14.85 -8.77
N ILE A 553 -8.26 15.49 -7.62
CA ILE A 553 -8.42 14.85 -6.33
C ILE A 553 -9.89 14.49 -6.17
N THR A 554 -10.21 13.21 -6.24
CA THR A 554 -11.59 12.70 -6.19
C THR A 554 -11.69 11.52 -5.22
N PRO A 555 -12.88 11.09 -4.80
CA PRO A 555 -13.04 9.85 -4.05
C PRO A 555 -12.48 8.65 -4.82
N SER A 556 -12.78 8.57 -6.12
CA SER A 556 -12.23 7.55 -7.02
C SER A 556 -10.71 7.55 -7.06
N TYR A 557 -10.05 8.73 -6.95
CA TYR A 557 -8.60 8.81 -6.85
C TYR A 557 -8.07 8.20 -5.54
N HIS A 558 -8.68 8.51 -4.39
CA HIS A 558 -8.29 7.89 -3.11
C HIS A 558 -8.56 6.38 -3.07
N ARG A 559 -9.69 5.94 -3.64
CA ARG A 559 -10.03 4.52 -3.78
C ARG A 559 -9.04 3.81 -4.70
N ALA A 560 -8.65 4.43 -5.81
CA ALA A 560 -7.63 3.89 -6.71
C ALA A 560 -6.28 3.71 -5.98
N ILE A 561 -5.83 4.70 -5.19
CA ILE A 561 -4.62 4.55 -4.36
C ILE A 561 -4.79 3.37 -3.42
N SER A 562 -5.86 3.33 -2.61
CA SER A 562 -6.00 2.25 -1.62
C SER A 562 -6.11 0.87 -2.25
N ARG A 563 -6.89 0.72 -3.33
CA ARG A 563 -7.08 -0.55 -4.05
C ARG A 563 -5.76 -1.04 -4.65
N THR A 564 -4.97 -0.15 -5.26
CA THR A 564 -3.66 -0.53 -5.82
C THR A 564 -2.62 -0.89 -4.74
N LEU A 565 -2.67 -0.26 -3.56
CA LEU A 565 -1.86 -0.65 -2.40
C LEU A 565 -2.27 -2.01 -1.81
N ASP A 566 -3.57 -2.31 -1.76
CA ASP A 566 -4.08 -3.64 -1.37
C ASP A 566 -3.63 -4.71 -2.37
N HIS A 567 -3.73 -4.42 -3.67
CA HIS A 567 -3.24 -5.29 -4.74
C HIS A 567 -1.75 -5.61 -4.57
N PHE A 568 -0.92 -4.60 -4.28
CA PHE A 568 0.49 -4.82 -3.98
C PHE A 568 0.67 -5.71 -2.74
N SER A 569 0.02 -5.37 -1.62
CA SER A 569 0.13 -6.10 -0.34
C SER A 569 -0.18 -7.59 -0.46
N ARG A 570 -1.15 -7.94 -1.32
CA ARG A 570 -1.49 -9.33 -1.66
C ARG A 570 -0.29 -10.12 -2.19
N PHE A 571 0.54 -9.51 -3.03
CA PHE A 571 1.68 -10.19 -3.65
C PHE A 571 2.95 -10.16 -2.81
N VAL A 572 3.03 -9.30 -1.78
CA VAL A 572 4.22 -9.21 -0.93
C VAL A 572 4.51 -10.55 -0.25
N LYS A 573 3.50 -11.21 0.33
CA LYS A 573 3.70 -12.50 1.02
C LYS A 573 4.19 -13.61 0.08
N PRO A 574 3.53 -13.91 -1.05
CA PRO A 574 4.03 -14.91 -2.00
C PRO A 574 5.45 -14.61 -2.50
N VAL A 575 5.77 -13.34 -2.76
CA VAL A 575 7.13 -12.95 -3.17
C VAL A 575 8.14 -13.19 -2.04
N VAL A 576 7.85 -12.72 -0.82
CA VAL A 576 8.78 -12.82 0.31
C VAL A 576 8.92 -14.26 0.79
N GLU A 577 7.81 -14.93 1.11
CA GLU A 577 7.80 -16.22 1.80
C GLU A 577 7.97 -17.40 0.84
N ASP A 578 7.27 -17.40 -0.31
CA ASP A 578 7.27 -18.55 -1.23
C ASP A 578 8.43 -18.46 -2.24
N LYS A 579 8.61 -17.31 -2.91
CA LYS A 579 9.66 -17.12 -3.92
C LYS A 579 11.06 -16.94 -3.33
N TYR A 580 11.18 -16.24 -2.19
CA TYR A 580 12.49 -15.88 -1.60
C TYR A 580 12.76 -16.44 -0.21
N ASN A 581 11.89 -17.33 0.30
CA ASN A 581 12.04 -18.05 1.57
C ASN A 581 12.27 -17.12 2.78
N GLY A 582 11.73 -15.90 2.75
CA GLY A 582 11.74 -14.94 3.85
C GLY A 582 10.61 -15.17 4.85
N LEU A 583 10.44 -14.18 5.71
CA LEU A 583 9.33 -14.02 6.65
C LEU A 583 8.80 -12.61 6.48
N LEU A 584 7.54 -12.49 6.08
CA LEU A 584 6.87 -11.19 6.06
C LEU A 584 6.41 -10.84 7.48
N ILE A 585 6.78 -9.67 7.99
CA ILE A 585 6.29 -9.17 9.28
C ILE A 585 5.03 -8.35 9.09
N TYR A 586 5.03 -7.40 8.15
CA TYR A 586 3.82 -6.70 7.76
C TYR A 586 3.96 -6.14 6.34
N ALA A 587 2.81 -5.90 5.71
CA ALA A 587 2.67 -5.22 4.41
C ALA A 587 1.44 -4.31 4.49
N GLY A 588 1.64 -3.05 4.88
CA GLY A 588 0.57 -2.09 5.18
C GLY A 588 0.21 -1.22 3.98
N GLY A 589 0.19 -1.78 2.77
CA GLY A 589 -0.08 -1.04 1.54
C GLY A 589 1.18 -0.46 0.92
N ASP A 590 1.76 0.57 1.52
CA ASP A 590 2.96 1.24 0.99
C ASP A 590 4.24 0.85 1.73
N ASP A 591 4.13 0.29 2.93
CA ASP A 591 5.25 -0.11 3.76
C ASP A 591 5.38 -1.65 3.87
N VAL A 592 6.63 -2.13 3.83
CA VAL A 592 6.97 -3.55 3.93
C VAL A 592 8.09 -3.73 4.93
N LEU A 593 7.90 -4.66 5.87
CA LEU A 593 8.96 -5.15 6.74
C LEU A 593 9.08 -6.67 6.57
N ALA A 594 10.24 -7.13 6.13
CA ALA A 594 10.51 -8.54 5.90
C ALA A 594 11.89 -8.95 6.39
N PHE A 595 11.99 -10.20 6.87
CA PHE A 595 13.24 -10.82 7.28
C PHE A 595 13.58 -11.88 6.23
N LEU A 596 14.72 -11.73 5.57
CA LEU A 596 15.10 -12.53 4.42
C LEU A 596 16.45 -13.21 4.64
N PRO A 597 16.68 -14.37 4.00
CA PRO A 597 18.03 -14.87 3.80
C PRO A 597 18.90 -13.79 3.14
N ALA A 598 20.12 -13.57 3.64
CA ALA A 598 21.01 -12.56 3.11
C ALA A 598 21.21 -12.71 1.58
N ARG A 599 21.23 -13.94 1.07
CA ARG A 599 21.41 -14.25 -0.35
C ARG A 599 20.27 -13.77 -1.25
N THR A 600 19.03 -13.71 -0.77
CA THR A 600 17.84 -13.46 -1.61
C THR A 600 17.27 -12.06 -1.46
N VAL A 601 17.67 -11.30 -0.43
CA VAL A 601 17.09 -9.99 -0.10
C VAL A 601 17.14 -8.97 -1.25
N PHE A 602 18.23 -8.93 -2.02
CA PHE A 602 18.38 -7.97 -3.11
C PHE A 602 17.41 -8.26 -4.27
N ASN A 603 17.22 -9.54 -4.60
CA ASN A 603 16.28 -9.96 -5.64
C ASN A 603 14.85 -9.68 -5.17
N CYS A 604 14.54 -10.02 -3.92
CA CYS A 604 13.25 -9.74 -3.31
C CYS A 604 12.91 -8.25 -3.33
N ALA A 605 13.82 -7.38 -2.90
CA ALA A 605 13.62 -5.94 -2.91
C ALA A 605 13.39 -5.39 -4.34
N ASN A 606 14.14 -5.90 -5.32
CA ASN A 606 13.99 -5.47 -6.72
C ASN A 606 12.67 -5.95 -7.36
N ASP A 607 12.24 -7.17 -7.05
CA ASP A 607 10.94 -7.67 -7.52
C ASP A 607 9.79 -6.91 -6.87
N LEU A 608 9.84 -6.67 -5.55
CA LEU A 608 8.80 -5.92 -4.84
C LEU A 608 8.66 -4.49 -5.38
N ARG A 609 9.74 -3.74 -5.60
CA ARG A 609 9.64 -2.38 -6.18
C ARG A 609 9.09 -2.38 -7.61
N LYS A 610 9.39 -3.42 -8.40
CA LYS A 610 8.85 -3.60 -9.75
C LYS A 610 7.36 -3.90 -9.72
N ILE A 611 6.94 -4.83 -8.85
CA ILE A 611 5.55 -5.20 -8.65
C ILE A 611 4.74 -4.00 -8.16
N TYR A 612 5.26 -3.22 -7.21
CA TYR A 612 4.61 -2.01 -6.69
C TYR A 612 4.18 -1.05 -7.82
N SER A 613 5.07 -0.77 -8.77
CA SER A 613 4.78 0.09 -9.93
C SER A 613 4.10 -0.65 -11.09
N GLY A 614 4.08 -1.98 -11.09
CA GLY A 614 3.62 -2.81 -12.20
C GLY A 614 4.56 -2.80 -13.42
N ILE A 615 5.88 -2.88 -13.22
CA ILE A 615 6.87 -2.76 -14.31
C ILE A 615 7.88 -3.91 -14.33
N GLY A 616 8.65 -4.00 -15.41
CA GLY A 616 9.89 -4.79 -15.43
C GLY A 616 9.68 -6.28 -15.69
N LYS A 617 8.49 -6.68 -16.17
CA LYS A 617 8.15 -8.05 -16.58
C LYS A 617 8.43 -9.09 -15.50
N VAL A 618 7.98 -8.80 -14.29
CA VAL A 618 8.13 -9.74 -13.17
C VAL A 618 7.07 -10.82 -13.31
N GLU A 619 7.50 -12.06 -13.46
CA GLU A 619 6.61 -13.23 -13.41
C GLU A 619 6.58 -13.81 -11.99
N LEU A 620 5.38 -14.20 -11.57
CA LEU A 620 5.11 -14.81 -10.27
C LEU A 620 4.12 -15.96 -10.43
N THR A 621 4.47 -17.12 -9.90
CA THR A 621 3.59 -18.28 -9.81
C THR A 621 3.17 -18.46 -8.36
N ILE A 622 1.87 -18.58 -8.12
CA ILE A 622 1.29 -18.76 -6.78
C ILE A 622 0.50 -20.06 -6.75
N ASP A 623 0.78 -20.92 -5.78
CA ASP A 623 0.03 -22.17 -5.58
C ASP A 623 -1.30 -21.89 -4.88
N ALA A 624 -2.36 -21.73 -5.67
CA ALA A 624 -3.71 -21.43 -5.19
C ALA A 624 -4.43 -22.68 -4.69
N ASN A 625 -3.95 -23.27 -3.58
CA ASN A 625 -4.50 -24.43 -2.85
C ASN A 625 -3.87 -25.81 -3.18
N GLY A 626 -2.60 -25.86 -3.60
CA GLY A 626 -1.84 -27.11 -3.76
C GLY A 626 -2.30 -28.05 -4.88
N LYS A 627 -3.27 -27.62 -5.70
CA LYS A 627 -3.77 -28.36 -6.89
C LYS A 627 -3.67 -27.55 -8.19
N ASN A 628 -3.81 -26.23 -8.12
CA ASN A 628 -3.71 -25.32 -9.27
C ASN A 628 -2.70 -24.21 -8.95
N SER A 629 -1.79 -23.94 -9.88
CA SER A 629 -0.94 -22.76 -9.85
C SER A 629 -1.57 -21.64 -10.66
N GLU A 630 -1.48 -20.41 -10.16
CA GLU A 630 -1.85 -19.20 -10.89
C GLU A 630 -0.59 -18.44 -11.29
N GLU A 631 -0.53 -18.02 -12.54
CA GLU A 631 0.60 -17.26 -13.08
C GLU A 631 0.21 -15.79 -13.27
N TYR A 632 1.07 -14.90 -12.77
CA TYR A 632 0.92 -13.45 -12.81
C TYR A 632 2.13 -12.81 -13.50
N LEU A 633 1.88 -11.73 -14.24
CA LEU A 633 2.90 -10.91 -14.88
C LEU A 633 2.67 -9.45 -14.53
N PHE A 634 3.72 -8.75 -14.08
CA PHE A 634 3.69 -7.32 -13.79
C PHE A 634 4.47 -6.58 -14.86
N ASP A 635 3.76 -5.82 -15.69
CA ASP A 635 4.36 -5.00 -16.74
C ASP A 635 3.41 -3.87 -17.14
N GLN A 636 3.93 -2.81 -17.77
CA GLN A 636 3.12 -1.71 -18.31
C GLN A 636 2.12 -1.09 -17.31
N GLU A 637 2.51 -1.00 -16.04
CA GLU A 637 1.70 -0.48 -14.92
C GLU A 637 0.49 -1.35 -14.54
N LEU A 638 0.41 -2.57 -15.07
CA LEU A 638 -0.68 -3.51 -14.86
C LEU A 638 -0.19 -4.82 -14.24
N CYS A 639 -1.10 -5.49 -13.54
CA CYS A 639 -0.98 -6.91 -13.25
C CYS A 639 -1.79 -7.69 -14.28
N PHE A 640 -1.19 -8.70 -14.88
CA PHE A 640 -1.83 -9.64 -15.80
C PHE A 640 -1.95 -11.01 -15.13
N LYS A 641 -3.04 -11.71 -15.43
CA LYS A 641 -3.24 -13.12 -15.08
C LYS A 641 -3.19 -13.97 -16.34
N LYS A 642 -2.55 -15.13 -16.27
CA LYS A 642 -2.50 -16.08 -17.38
C LYS A 642 -3.77 -16.94 -17.40
N GLU A 643 -4.44 -17.00 -18.54
CA GLU A 643 -5.59 -17.86 -18.78
C GLU A 643 -5.46 -18.48 -20.19
N ASN A 644 -5.55 -19.82 -20.30
CA ASN A 644 -5.42 -20.54 -21.58
C ASN A 644 -4.17 -20.11 -22.40
N GLU A 645 -3.00 -20.07 -21.75
CA GLU A 645 -1.72 -19.63 -22.33
C GLU A 645 -1.66 -18.17 -22.81
N LYS A 646 -2.62 -17.32 -22.43
CA LYS A 646 -2.66 -15.89 -22.77
C LYS A 646 -2.73 -15.01 -21.54
N TRP A 647 -2.07 -13.86 -21.61
CA TRP A 647 -2.08 -12.86 -20.55
C TRP A 647 -3.28 -11.92 -20.70
N PHE A 648 -4.07 -11.78 -19.64
CA PHE A 648 -5.18 -10.84 -19.57
C PHE A 648 -4.95 -9.85 -18.43
N PRO A 649 -5.17 -8.54 -18.65
CA PRO A 649 -5.02 -7.54 -17.60
C PRO A 649 -6.03 -7.84 -16.50
N LEU A 650 -5.60 -7.82 -15.24
CA LEU A 650 -6.46 -8.08 -14.09
C LEU A 650 -6.85 -6.78 -13.40
N PHE A 651 -5.87 -5.93 -13.09
CA PHE A 651 -6.03 -4.60 -12.49
C PHE A 651 -4.79 -3.72 -12.67
N PRO A 652 -4.90 -2.39 -12.50
CA PRO A 652 -3.74 -1.50 -12.45
C PRO A 652 -2.92 -1.65 -11.15
N MET A 653 -1.64 -1.29 -11.21
CA MET A 653 -0.74 -1.15 -10.06
C MET A 653 -0.56 0.35 -9.70
N MET A 654 0.42 0.72 -8.86
CA MET A 654 0.61 2.13 -8.48
C MET A 654 1.05 3.02 -9.65
N GLY A 655 1.63 2.43 -10.69
CA GLY A 655 2.10 3.11 -11.89
C GLY A 655 3.50 3.70 -11.78
N VAL A 656 4.10 4.07 -12.91
CA VAL A 656 5.54 4.40 -13.01
C VAL A 656 5.98 5.66 -12.25
N LYS A 657 5.03 6.54 -11.90
CA LYS A 657 5.32 7.77 -11.14
C LYS A 657 5.35 7.54 -9.64
N ALA A 658 4.75 6.46 -9.16
CA ALA A 658 4.69 6.08 -7.76
C ALA A 658 5.80 5.06 -7.48
N THR A 659 6.91 5.57 -6.94
CA THR A 659 8.12 4.78 -6.69
C THR A 659 8.18 4.32 -5.24
N MET A 660 9.10 3.40 -4.94
CA MET A 660 9.30 2.84 -3.60
C MET A 660 10.80 2.85 -3.27
N SER A 661 11.15 3.25 -2.05
CA SER A 661 12.53 3.22 -1.55
C SER A 661 12.74 2.05 -0.58
N ALA A 662 13.97 1.56 -0.47
CA ALA A 662 14.29 0.43 0.42
C ALA A 662 15.51 0.66 1.31
N GLY A 663 15.42 0.21 2.55
CA GLY A 663 16.53 0.01 3.47
C GLY A 663 16.78 -1.48 3.67
N ILE A 664 18.03 -1.91 3.51
CA ILE A 664 18.44 -3.29 3.66
C ILE A 664 19.57 -3.36 4.69
N ALA A 665 19.40 -4.11 5.76
CA ALA A 665 20.43 -4.32 6.78
C ALA A 665 20.86 -5.78 6.82
N LEU A 666 22.14 -6.08 6.56
CA LEU A 666 22.72 -7.43 6.67
C LEU A 666 23.43 -7.55 8.02
N LEU A 667 22.93 -8.44 8.85
CA LEU A 667 23.28 -8.53 10.26
C LEU A 667 23.52 -9.97 10.68
N ASN A 668 24.36 -10.17 11.70
CA ASN A 668 24.54 -11.48 12.29
C ASN A 668 23.25 -11.90 13.02
N HIS A 669 22.90 -13.19 12.98
CA HIS A 669 21.69 -13.72 13.62
C HIS A 669 21.61 -13.49 15.15
N LYS A 670 22.74 -13.25 15.82
CA LYS A 670 22.82 -12.91 17.26
C LYS A 670 22.77 -11.41 17.56
N PHE A 671 22.71 -10.56 16.53
CA PHE A 671 22.66 -9.11 16.72
C PHE A 671 21.34 -8.71 17.40
N PRO A 672 21.33 -7.78 18.35
CA PRO A 672 20.10 -7.33 19.01
C PRO A 672 19.04 -6.86 18.01
N LEU A 673 17.79 -7.31 18.16
CA LEU A 673 16.74 -7.07 17.18
C LEU A 673 16.34 -5.59 17.09
N SER A 674 16.28 -4.88 18.22
CA SER A 674 15.94 -3.45 18.25
C SER A 674 16.95 -2.64 17.44
N ASP A 675 18.24 -2.80 17.75
CA ASP A 675 19.33 -2.13 17.03
C ASP A 675 19.36 -2.52 15.54
N ALA A 676 19.09 -3.79 15.22
CA ALA A 676 18.97 -4.26 13.85
C ALA A 676 17.85 -3.54 13.06
N LEU A 677 16.69 -3.32 13.69
CA LEU A 677 15.57 -2.59 13.09
C LEU A 677 15.91 -1.11 12.91
N ASP A 678 16.60 -0.50 13.87
CA ASP A 678 17.03 0.89 13.78
C ASP A 678 18.02 1.10 12.63
N ILE A 679 18.97 0.19 12.45
CA ILE A 679 19.89 0.21 11.31
C ILE A 679 19.14 0.05 9.98
N ALA A 680 18.15 -0.84 9.91
CA ALA A 680 17.35 -1.04 8.70
C ALA A 680 16.49 0.20 8.36
N ARG A 681 15.90 0.83 9.37
CA ARG A 681 15.14 2.09 9.23
C ARG A 681 16.06 3.26 8.89
N GLU A 682 17.26 3.33 9.44
CA GLU A 682 18.24 4.35 9.07
C GLU A 682 18.68 4.20 7.61
N ALA A 683 18.86 2.95 7.15
CA ALA A 683 19.11 2.68 5.74
C ALA A 683 17.95 3.17 4.87
N GLU A 684 16.69 2.86 5.21
CA GLU A 684 15.51 3.34 4.48
C GLU A 684 15.45 4.88 4.44
N LYS A 685 15.65 5.55 5.58
CA LYS A 685 15.71 7.01 5.65
C LYS A 685 16.83 7.57 4.75
N SER A 686 17.96 6.88 4.66
CA SER A 686 19.09 7.28 3.84
C SER A 686 18.78 7.17 2.34
N ALA A 687 18.05 6.13 1.93
CA ALA A 687 17.51 6.02 0.57
C ALA A 687 16.58 7.21 0.26
N LYS A 688 15.68 7.57 1.19
CA LYS A 688 14.75 8.70 0.95
C LYS A 688 15.39 10.08 0.96
N ARG A 689 16.43 10.32 1.77
CA ARG A 689 17.12 11.61 1.83
C ARG A 689 18.06 11.85 0.65
N GLY A 690 18.55 10.77 0.03
CA GLY A 690 19.69 10.85 -0.88
C GLY A 690 21.00 11.02 -0.09
N ARG A 691 22.13 11.20 -0.77
CA ARG A 691 23.43 11.31 -0.09
C ARG A 691 23.56 12.58 0.76
N LEU A 692 23.92 12.39 2.03
CA LEU A 692 24.38 13.45 2.94
C LEU A 692 25.86 13.76 2.66
N LYS A 693 26.28 15.02 2.80
CA LYS A 693 27.72 15.36 2.84
C LYS A 693 28.38 14.58 3.97
N GLN A 694 29.54 13.98 3.74
CA GLN A 694 30.44 13.65 4.84
C GLN A 694 30.91 14.98 5.45
N VAL A 695 30.38 15.31 6.64
CA VAL A 695 30.93 16.37 7.47
C VAL A 695 31.81 15.69 8.52
N SER A 696 33.03 16.19 8.72
CA SER A 696 33.96 15.69 9.73
C SER A 696 33.33 15.67 11.13
N PRO A 697 33.75 14.76 12.05
CA PRO A 697 33.04 14.48 13.31
C PRO A 697 33.07 15.57 14.38
N LEU A 698 33.42 16.82 14.07
CA LEU A 698 33.83 17.82 15.08
C LEU A 698 32.89 19.02 15.26
N SER A 699 31.65 18.99 14.79
CA SER A 699 30.70 20.06 15.11
C SER A 699 29.26 19.57 15.21
N GLU A 700 28.86 19.16 16.42
CA GLU A 700 27.47 18.75 16.74
C GLU A 700 26.45 19.91 16.70
N PHE A 701 26.87 21.16 16.50
CA PHE A 701 26.01 22.34 16.65
C PHE A 701 25.54 23.02 15.35
N GLU A 702 25.93 22.53 14.17
CA GLU A 702 25.47 23.10 12.88
C GLU A 702 24.84 22.05 11.97
N GLN A 703 23.77 21.39 12.44
CA GLN A 703 22.93 20.54 11.59
C GLN A 703 21.95 21.39 10.76
N LYS A 704 22.44 22.04 9.70
CA LYS A 704 21.59 22.38 8.53
C LYS A 704 21.92 21.38 7.42
N GLU A 705 21.08 20.35 7.29
CA GLU A 705 21.17 19.29 6.28
C GLU A 705 21.24 19.89 4.86
N SER A 706 22.45 20.07 4.31
CA SER A 706 22.63 20.39 2.89
C SER A 706 22.73 19.08 2.10
N VAL A 707 21.65 18.69 1.43
CA VAL A 707 21.62 17.58 0.46
C VAL A 707 22.52 17.93 -0.73
N GLU A 708 23.47 17.06 -1.08
CA GLU A 708 24.47 17.30 -2.14
C GLU A 708 23.84 17.28 -3.54
N ASP A 709 22.78 16.48 -3.75
CA ASP A 709 22.02 16.43 -5.00
C ASP A 709 20.57 15.91 -4.75
N LYS A 710 19.56 16.78 -4.94
CA LYS A 710 18.13 16.38 -4.80
C LYS A 710 17.72 15.29 -5.80
N SER A 711 18.46 15.15 -6.91
CA SER A 711 18.19 14.13 -7.93
C SER A 711 18.43 12.70 -7.42
N GLU A 712 19.26 12.52 -6.39
CA GLU A 712 19.55 11.20 -5.78
C GLU A 712 18.57 10.81 -4.66
N SER A 713 17.60 11.65 -4.29
CA SER A 713 16.62 11.34 -3.25
C SER A 713 15.50 10.42 -3.75
N ARG A 714 15.06 9.46 -2.91
CA ARG A 714 13.91 8.56 -3.18
C ARG A 714 14.10 7.69 -4.43
N ASP A 715 13.18 6.77 -4.71
CA ASP A 715 13.32 5.78 -5.79
C ASP A 715 14.71 5.11 -5.77
N SER A 716 15.12 4.71 -4.56
CA SER A 716 16.48 4.26 -4.29
C SER A 716 16.50 3.18 -3.22
N PHE A 717 17.64 2.51 -3.10
CA PHE A 717 17.91 1.58 -2.04
C PHE A 717 19.16 2.01 -1.26
N SER A 718 19.18 1.64 0.02
CA SER A 718 20.36 1.72 0.88
C SER A 718 20.64 0.34 1.44
N ILE A 719 21.90 -0.10 1.38
CA ILE A 719 22.33 -1.35 2.00
C ILE A 719 23.36 -1.02 3.08
N THR A 720 23.13 -1.53 4.29
CA THR A 720 24.06 -1.48 5.41
C THR A 720 24.48 -2.90 5.78
N VAL A 721 25.78 -3.18 5.71
CA VAL A 721 26.35 -4.46 6.16
C VAL A 721 27.07 -4.23 7.48
N VAL A 722 26.68 -4.98 8.51
CA VAL A 722 27.34 -4.97 9.82
C VAL A 722 28.15 -6.25 9.99
N ARG A 723 29.47 -6.13 10.01
CA ARG A 723 30.36 -7.29 10.23
C ARG A 723 30.37 -7.69 11.70
N HIS A 724 30.82 -8.92 11.98
CA HIS A 724 30.99 -9.41 13.36
C HIS A 724 31.94 -8.54 14.22
N SER A 725 32.85 -7.81 13.59
CA SER A 725 33.73 -6.83 14.26
C SER A 725 33.02 -5.54 14.69
N GLY A 726 31.75 -5.35 14.31
CA GLY A 726 31.02 -4.08 14.47
C GLY A 726 31.25 -3.08 13.34
N GLN A 727 32.18 -3.34 12.42
CA GLN A 727 32.41 -2.47 11.26
C GLN A 727 31.16 -2.42 10.38
N GLN A 728 30.71 -1.19 10.07
CA GLN A 728 29.60 -0.94 9.17
C GLN A 728 30.09 -0.48 7.79
N THR A 729 29.42 -0.96 6.74
CA THR A 729 29.64 -0.50 5.38
C THR A 729 28.28 -0.17 4.77
N LYS A 730 28.15 1.04 4.21
CA LYS A 730 26.88 1.58 3.72
C LYS A 730 27.00 2.03 2.27
N ILE A 731 25.97 1.76 1.49
CA ILE A 731 25.80 2.25 0.12
C ILE A 731 24.39 2.81 -0.04
N VAL A 732 24.25 3.88 -0.81
CA VAL A 732 22.96 4.44 -1.25
C VAL A 732 23.01 4.59 -2.76
N SER A 733 22.04 4.03 -3.47
CA SER A 733 21.97 4.12 -4.93
C SER A 733 20.52 4.08 -5.42
N LYS A 734 20.27 4.70 -6.58
CA LYS A 734 19.04 4.52 -7.35
C LYS A 734 18.84 3.06 -7.77
N TRP A 735 17.58 2.64 -7.94
CA TRP A 735 17.27 1.34 -8.53
C TRP A 735 17.71 1.26 -9.99
N ASP A 736 17.39 2.31 -10.75
CA ASP A 736 17.68 2.43 -12.17
C ASP A 736 18.53 3.68 -12.44
N ARG A 737 19.52 3.55 -13.32
CA ARG A 737 20.24 4.68 -13.92
C ARG A 737 20.30 4.46 -15.42
N ASN A 738 19.85 5.43 -16.22
CA ASN A 738 19.86 5.35 -17.68
C ASN A 738 19.22 4.05 -18.22
N GLN A 739 18.04 3.68 -17.71
CA GLN A 739 17.31 2.45 -18.05
C GLN A 739 18.09 1.17 -17.69
N THR A 740 19.04 1.28 -16.76
CA THR A 740 19.85 0.18 -16.27
C THR A 740 19.51 -0.10 -14.81
N ASP A 741 18.78 -1.19 -14.59
CA ASP A 741 18.51 -1.74 -13.26
C ASP A 741 19.80 -2.24 -12.61
N LEU A 742 20.28 -1.51 -11.62
CA LEU A 742 21.57 -1.74 -10.98
C LEU A 742 21.62 -3.07 -10.22
N LEU A 743 20.54 -3.45 -9.54
CA LEU A 743 20.50 -4.72 -8.80
C LEU A 743 20.42 -5.91 -9.75
N SER A 744 19.62 -5.82 -10.81
CA SER A 744 19.60 -6.86 -11.85
C SER A 744 20.96 -7.01 -12.53
N GLN A 745 21.62 -5.91 -12.89
CA GLN A 745 22.98 -6.00 -13.48
C GLN A 745 23.99 -6.57 -12.49
N ALA A 746 23.94 -6.20 -11.21
CA ALA A 746 24.82 -6.78 -10.19
C ALA A 746 24.59 -8.30 -10.02
N GLN A 747 23.33 -8.75 -10.09
CA GLN A 747 22.98 -10.18 -10.03
C GLN A 747 23.51 -10.97 -11.23
N GLU A 748 23.30 -10.48 -12.45
CA GLU A 748 23.86 -11.06 -13.67
C GLU A 748 25.39 -11.15 -13.56
N PHE A 749 26.01 -10.12 -12.99
CA PHE A 749 27.45 -10.07 -12.78
C PHE A 749 27.93 -11.13 -11.77
N TRP A 750 27.26 -11.30 -10.63
CA TRP A 750 27.60 -12.36 -9.67
C TRP A 750 27.45 -13.76 -10.26
N ALA A 751 26.40 -14.00 -11.05
CA ALA A 751 26.19 -15.26 -11.74
C ALA A 751 27.34 -15.54 -12.74
N LEU A 752 27.72 -14.52 -13.50
CA LEU A 752 28.83 -14.59 -14.45
C LEU A 752 30.17 -14.88 -13.77
N LEU A 753 30.51 -14.16 -12.69
CA LEU A 753 31.74 -14.39 -11.93
C LEU A 753 31.81 -15.81 -11.36
N LYS A 754 30.67 -16.35 -10.89
CA LYS A 754 30.58 -17.72 -10.37
C LYS A 754 30.79 -18.76 -11.48
N GLN A 755 30.17 -18.57 -12.64
CA GLN A 755 30.30 -19.48 -13.79
C GLN A 755 31.72 -19.48 -14.35
N THR A 756 32.32 -18.29 -14.46
CA THR A 756 33.66 -18.12 -15.04
C THR A 756 34.79 -18.46 -14.07
N LYS A 757 34.51 -18.65 -12.77
CA LYS A 757 35.50 -18.87 -11.71
C LYS A 757 36.51 -17.73 -11.54
N VAL A 758 36.14 -16.51 -11.91
CA VAL A 758 36.95 -15.31 -11.66
C VAL A 758 37.07 -15.10 -10.14
N SER A 759 38.28 -14.75 -9.67
CA SER A 759 38.50 -14.50 -8.25
C SER A 759 37.63 -13.34 -7.76
N LYS A 760 36.87 -13.58 -6.69
CA LYS A 760 36.07 -12.57 -5.99
C LYS A 760 36.90 -11.39 -5.46
N LYS A 761 38.22 -11.59 -5.27
CA LYS A 761 39.16 -10.52 -4.87
C LYS A 761 39.23 -9.38 -5.89
N LEU A 762 38.85 -9.63 -7.15
CA LEU A 762 38.85 -8.63 -8.21
C LEU A 762 38.01 -7.39 -7.85
N VAL A 763 36.85 -7.58 -7.23
CA VAL A 763 35.95 -6.47 -6.83
C VAL A 763 36.60 -5.56 -5.77
N TYR A 764 37.36 -6.15 -4.85
CA TYR A 764 38.05 -5.39 -3.80
C TYR A 764 39.21 -4.57 -4.38
N VAL A 765 39.95 -5.12 -5.36
CA VAL A 765 41.00 -4.38 -6.07
C VAL A 765 40.41 -3.19 -6.82
N PHE A 766 39.26 -3.37 -7.48
CA PHE A 766 38.57 -2.23 -8.12
C PHE A 766 38.19 -1.14 -7.12
N LEU A 767 37.73 -1.51 -5.93
CA LEU A 767 37.38 -0.55 -4.88
C LEU A 767 38.59 0.19 -4.32
N GLU A 768 39.75 -0.46 -4.23
CA GLU A 768 41.00 0.18 -3.81
C GLU A 768 41.52 1.14 -4.89
N ASP A 769 41.56 0.68 -6.14
CA ASP A 769 42.20 1.43 -7.23
C ASP A 769 41.30 2.53 -7.81
N ILE A 770 39.97 2.44 -7.65
CA ILE A 770 39.06 3.53 -8.09
C ILE A 770 39.26 4.80 -7.26
N ASP A 771 39.83 4.70 -6.06
CA ASP A 771 40.15 5.85 -5.21
C ASP A 771 41.51 6.50 -5.57
N SER A 772 42.20 6.02 -6.62
CA SER A 772 43.41 6.67 -7.16
C SER A 772 43.14 7.99 -7.93
N ASP A 773 44.11 8.90 -7.91
CA ASP A 773 44.01 10.22 -8.56
C ASP A 773 44.06 10.17 -10.10
N GLU A 774 44.39 9.01 -10.69
CA GLU A 774 44.56 8.81 -12.14
C GLU A 774 43.28 8.28 -12.84
N PHE A 775 42.10 8.46 -12.24
CA PHE A 775 40.85 7.95 -12.81
C PHE A 775 40.43 8.72 -14.08
N SER A 776 40.38 8.03 -15.22
CA SER A 776 39.59 8.43 -16.39
C SER A 776 38.65 7.31 -16.82
N THR A 777 37.38 7.64 -17.07
CA THR A 777 36.33 6.68 -17.44
C THR A 777 36.75 5.81 -18.62
N ARG A 778 37.30 6.41 -19.67
CA ARG A 778 37.70 5.71 -20.90
C ARG A 778 38.87 4.76 -20.66
N GLU A 779 39.88 5.21 -19.93
CA GLU A 779 41.05 4.40 -19.60
C GLU A 779 40.69 3.21 -18.70
N TRP A 780 39.80 3.44 -17.74
CA TRP A 780 39.30 2.40 -16.84
C TRP A 780 38.60 1.25 -17.59
N ILE A 781 37.68 1.60 -18.49
CA ILE A 781 36.86 0.65 -19.26
C ILE A 781 37.67 -0.06 -20.36
N ASP A 782 38.50 0.70 -21.09
CA ASP A 782 39.16 0.18 -22.29
C ASP A 782 40.46 -0.54 -21.99
N ARG A 783 41.19 -0.16 -20.93
CA ARG A 783 42.55 -0.66 -20.64
C ARG A 783 42.66 -1.36 -19.29
N TYR A 784 42.22 -0.72 -18.22
CA TYR A 784 42.52 -1.18 -16.86
C TYR A 784 41.71 -2.43 -16.46
N ILE A 785 40.40 -2.47 -16.71
CA ILE A 785 39.57 -3.66 -16.46
C ILE A 785 40.08 -4.89 -17.24
N PRO A 786 40.33 -4.81 -18.57
CA PRO A 786 40.95 -5.90 -19.31
C PRO A 786 42.29 -6.35 -18.73
N TYR A 787 43.16 -5.41 -18.38
CA TYR A 787 44.47 -5.68 -17.79
C TYR A 787 44.38 -6.45 -16.46
N LEU A 788 43.52 -6.01 -15.54
CA LEU A 788 43.36 -6.68 -14.25
C LEU A 788 42.81 -8.10 -14.38
N ILE A 789 41.83 -8.29 -15.26
CA ILE A 789 41.24 -9.60 -15.52
C ILE A 789 42.28 -10.53 -16.15
N ASP A 790 43.13 -10.01 -17.04
CA ASP A 790 44.20 -10.78 -17.66
C ASP A 790 45.27 -11.23 -16.65
N ARG A 791 45.69 -10.32 -15.76
CA ARG A 791 46.75 -10.56 -14.77
C ARG A 791 46.35 -11.52 -13.64
N ARG A 792 45.08 -11.60 -13.27
CA ARG A 792 44.62 -12.34 -12.07
C ARG A 792 43.83 -13.62 -12.35
N GLY A 793 43.77 -14.09 -13.60
CA GLY A 793 42.95 -15.26 -13.97
C GLY A 793 43.69 -16.36 -14.73
N SER A 794 43.65 -17.59 -14.21
CA SER A 794 43.80 -18.84 -14.98
C SER A 794 42.53 -19.12 -15.80
N LEU A 795 42.07 -18.11 -16.56
CA LEU A 795 40.83 -18.11 -17.32
C LEU A 795 41.12 -18.39 -18.79
N SER A 796 40.24 -19.14 -19.45
CA SER A 796 40.28 -19.29 -20.91
C SER A 796 40.09 -17.92 -21.59
N LYS A 797 40.66 -17.76 -22.79
CA LYS A 797 40.54 -16.52 -23.57
C LYS A 797 39.06 -16.12 -23.79
N ALA A 798 38.21 -17.09 -24.09
CA ALA A 798 36.77 -16.88 -24.27
C ALA A 798 36.09 -16.32 -23.01
N ASN A 799 36.39 -16.87 -21.82
CA ASN A 799 35.79 -16.38 -20.57
C ASN A 799 36.27 -14.97 -20.22
N LYS A 800 37.53 -14.62 -20.53
CA LYS A 800 38.05 -13.26 -20.33
C LYS A 800 37.29 -12.25 -21.19
N GLU A 801 37.09 -12.55 -22.48
CA GLU A 801 36.36 -11.67 -23.41
C GLU A 801 34.91 -11.44 -22.97
N ILE A 802 34.22 -12.49 -22.50
CA ILE A 802 32.84 -12.37 -21.99
C ILE A 802 32.76 -11.43 -20.77
N VAL A 803 33.64 -11.63 -19.78
CA VAL A 803 33.62 -10.82 -18.54
C VAL A 803 33.98 -9.36 -18.81
N VAL A 804 35.00 -9.13 -19.63
CA VAL A 804 35.38 -7.77 -20.06
C VAL A 804 34.24 -7.12 -20.83
N GLY A 805 33.62 -7.84 -21.78
CA GLY A 805 32.50 -7.35 -22.57
C GLY A 805 31.34 -6.88 -21.69
N LYS A 806 30.96 -7.69 -20.68
CA LYS A 806 29.89 -7.35 -19.75
C LYS A 806 30.24 -6.13 -18.87
N PHE A 807 31.48 -6.02 -18.38
CA PHE A 807 31.91 -4.82 -17.66
C PHE A 807 31.82 -3.57 -18.54
N ARG A 808 32.30 -3.63 -19.78
CA ARG A 808 32.21 -2.50 -20.71
C ARG A 808 30.78 -2.10 -20.96
N GLU A 809 29.89 -3.06 -21.22
CA GLU A 809 28.46 -2.81 -21.44
C GLU A 809 27.83 -2.06 -20.25
N VAL A 810 27.98 -2.60 -19.04
CA VAL A 810 27.35 -2.06 -17.84
C VAL A 810 27.95 -0.69 -17.48
N LEU A 811 29.27 -0.58 -17.42
CA LEU A 811 29.92 0.67 -17.01
C LEU A 811 29.68 1.79 -18.00
N ASN A 812 29.64 1.52 -19.31
CA ASN A 812 29.28 2.54 -20.30
C ASN A 812 27.86 3.09 -20.09
N ARG A 813 26.89 2.24 -19.74
CA ARG A 813 25.51 2.69 -19.44
C ARG A 813 25.44 3.51 -18.14
N LEU A 814 26.28 3.17 -17.17
CA LEU A 814 26.34 3.84 -15.86
C LEU A 814 27.14 5.14 -15.87
N ALA A 815 27.94 5.40 -16.89
CA ALA A 815 28.72 6.62 -17.01
C ALA A 815 27.80 7.85 -17.03
N ALA A 816 28.16 8.89 -16.28
CA ALA A 816 27.51 10.18 -16.35
C ALA A 816 28.19 11.01 -17.45
N GLU A 817 27.43 11.35 -18.49
CA GLU A 817 27.97 12.10 -19.63
C GLU A 817 28.61 13.42 -19.18
N GLY A 818 29.91 13.58 -19.49
CA GLY A 818 30.66 14.80 -19.20
C GLY A 818 31.06 15.03 -17.74
N ASP A 819 30.80 14.07 -16.83
CA ASP A 819 31.10 14.20 -15.40
C ASP A 819 31.90 12.99 -14.87
N GLU A 820 33.23 13.08 -14.92
CA GLU A 820 34.12 12.02 -14.44
C GLU A 820 34.02 11.81 -12.92
N SER A 821 33.81 12.88 -12.14
CA SER A 821 33.67 12.79 -10.68
C SER A 821 32.42 12.00 -10.31
N ARG A 822 31.28 12.32 -10.94
CA ARG A 822 30.03 11.58 -10.75
C ARG A 822 30.12 10.16 -11.28
N THR A 823 30.76 9.96 -12.43
CA THR A 823 30.99 8.61 -13.00
C THR A 823 31.80 7.74 -12.06
N ARG A 824 32.92 8.26 -11.54
CA ARG A 824 33.77 7.59 -10.55
C ARG A 824 32.96 7.18 -9.31
N LYS A 825 32.10 8.08 -8.82
CA LYS A 825 31.21 7.81 -7.67
C LYS A 825 30.21 6.68 -7.98
N ILE A 826 29.57 6.70 -9.15
CA ILE A 826 28.62 5.66 -9.59
C ILE A 826 29.32 4.30 -9.72
N TYR A 827 30.53 4.28 -10.28
CA TYR A 827 31.31 3.05 -10.41
C TYR A 827 31.70 2.50 -9.04
N LYS A 828 32.13 3.37 -8.12
CA LYS A 828 32.42 2.99 -6.74
C LYS A 828 31.19 2.37 -6.07
N ASP A 829 30.01 2.97 -6.22
CA ASP A 829 28.75 2.40 -5.74
C ASP A 829 28.49 1.01 -6.35
N PHE A 830 28.64 0.87 -7.66
CA PHE A 830 28.46 -0.42 -8.33
C PHE A 830 29.42 -1.49 -7.83
N PHE A 831 30.72 -1.19 -7.68
CA PHE A 831 31.69 -2.14 -7.14
C PHE A 831 31.43 -2.46 -5.65
N LEU A 832 30.97 -1.47 -4.87
CA LEU A 832 30.62 -1.68 -3.46
C LEU A 832 29.39 -2.59 -3.34
N LEU A 833 28.39 -2.38 -4.20
CA LEU A 833 27.24 -3.27 -4.32
C LEU A 833 27.69 -4.69 -4.65
N LEU A 834 28.59 -4.87 -5.63
CA LEU A 834 29.14 -6.18 -5.98
C LEU A 834 29.84 -6.86 -4.79
N SER A 835 30.58 -6.09 -3.98
CA SER A 835 31.23 -6.59 -2.76
C SER A 835 30.21 -7.03 -1.70
N MET A 836 29.14 -6.25 -1.51
CA MET A 836 28.09 -6.58 -0.55
C MET A 836 27.30 -7.82 -0.96
N GLY A 837 27.00 -8.03 -2.25
CA GLY A 837 26.37 -9.26 -2.71
C GLY A 837 27.28 -10.47 -2.64
N GLU A 838 28.57 -10.29 -2.84
CA GLU A 838 29.53 -11.36 -2.56
C GLU A 838 29.49 -11.75 -1.09
N PHE A 839 29.50 -10.77 -0.17
CA PHE A 839 29.38 -11.00 1.27
C PHE A 839 28.08 -11.74 1.62
N ALA A 840 26.95 -11.33 1.05
CA ALA A 840 25.64 -11.93 1.26
C ALA A 840 25.56 -13.40 0.82
N GLN A 841 26.40 -13.79 -0.15
CA GLN A 841 26.48 -15.14 -0.71
C GLN A 841 27.54 -16.02 -0.04
N ARG A 842 28.25 -15.55 0.99
CA ARG A 842 29.30 -16.33 1.66
C ARG A 842 28.72 -17.45 2.51
N GLU A 843 29.12 -18.67 2.20
CA GLU A 843 29.09 -19.79 3.14
C GLU A 843 30.42 -19.80 3.91
N VAL A 844 30.36 -19.99 5.23
CA VAL A 844 31.54 -20.21 6.04
C VAL A 844 32.05 -21.61 5.72
N GLU A 845 33.05 -21.68 4.84
CA GLU A 845 33.78 -22.91 4.54
C GLU A 845 34.66 -23.31 5.74
N LYS A 846 34.05 -23.93 6.75
CA LYS A 846 34.63 -24.97 7.62
C LYS A 846 33.60 -25.35 8.70
N PRO A 847 33.32 -26.66 8.90
CA PRO A 847 32.57 -27.13 10.06
C PRO A 847 33.27 -26.76 11.36
#